data_AF-A0A423PII7-F1
#
_entry.id   AF-A0A423PII7-F1
#
_cell.length_a   1.000
_cell.length_b   1.000
_cell.length_c   1.000
_cell.angle_alpha   90.00
_cell.angle_beta   90.00
_cell.angle_gamma   90.00
#
_symmetry.space_group_name_H-M   'P 1'
#
loop_
_entity.id
_entity.type
_entity.pdbx_description
1 polymer ?
#
loop_
_entity_poly.entity_id
_entity_poly.type
_entity_poly.pdbx_seq_one_letter_code
_entity_poly.pdbx_strand_id
1 'polypeptide(L)'
;MKINRSTATFAWRRRAIVALALAALWQPALFAETGGGERPPADVDGQRIINADDEPGNWMSTGRTYDEQRYSPLDDIDAENVGELGLAWQYKLDVDRGVEATPIVVDGVMYTTGAYSIVYAFDAASGELLWKHDPKVDRTQAANFCCGVINRGVAVWKGKVFLGTLDGRMVAIDAETGDEAWSVDTIIDHDRSYGITGAPRIVKDKVIIGNSGAEFGVRGYITAYDTETGDQAWRFFTVPGDPAEPQENEALEMAAKTWHGDAWIEQGGGGTAWDSMAYDPDLNLLYVGVGNGSMWNYKARSDAKGDNLFLSSIVAINPDNGEYVWHYQTTPGDAWDFTATQHMILADLEINGEQRDVIMQAPKNGFFYVLDRETGKIISAENYVPVNWAEKIDLETGRPVFTDHAKYWEQDEPVLVKPGFWGGHNWHPMSYNPNSGLVYIPKHEFEVTYKDVSDPEWTSQKGFYQLGTEAAAMSDDAEEMQAWADRWTGGLLAWDPVKQEKVWEVPHKTIFNGGTLSTAGNLVFQGTADGRVVAYRATDGEKLWESPANSGVMAGPVTYMADGQQHVTFMVGWGGAFSTFAGGQSKNAGVRPYAQVLTFKVGGDETLAEPDFPPLAKPEPPEQTASAADIKAGKDLMNANCSQCHGMNAASGDVTPDLRRLSAETHEQFAAIVMGARLNKGMPSYAGVLDPEEIEKIHAYVIKRANDLLDENYGGEPASN
;
A
#
# COMPACT_ATOMS: atom_id res chain seq x y z
N MET A 1 -82.70 1.78 -2.42
CA MET A 1 -83.38 2.74 -1.52
C MET A 1 -82.27 3.63 -0.97
N LYS A 2 -81.93 4.82 -1.46
CA LYS A 2 -82.70 6.02 -1.83
C LYS A 2 -82.27 6.58 -3.21
N ILE A 3 -83.23 7.23 -3.86
CA ILE A 3 -83.17 7.97 -5.13
C ILE A 3 -83.34 9.46 -4.80
N ASN A 4 -82.62 10.36 -5.48
CA ASN A 4 -83.09 11.68 -5.96
C ASN A 4 -81.94 12.34 -6.75
N ARG A 5 -82.00 12.56 -8.09
CA ARG A 5 -82.83 13.46 -8.92
C ARG A 5 -82.58 14.97 -8.73
N SER A 6 -81.95 15.61 -9.73
CA SER A 6 -82.50 16.65 -10.65
C SER A 6 -81.34 17.41 -11.33
N THR A 7 -81.06 17.31 -12.63
CA THR A 7 -81.68 17.98 -13.82
C THR A 7 -81.95 19.48 -13.72
N ALA A 8 -81.20 20.28 -14.49
CA ALA A 8 -81.67 21.34 -15.41
C ALA A 8 -80.45 21.93 -16.17
N THR A 9 -80.21 21.69 -17.46
CA THR A 9 -80.86 22.15 -18.72
C THR A 9 -80.55 23.59 -19.17
N PHE A 10 -80.06 23.63 -20.43
CA PHE A 10 -80.13 24.69 -21.45
C PHE A 10 -79.11 25.84 -21.38
N ALA A 11 -78.55 26.37 -22.48
CA ALA A 11 -78.27 25.99 -23.87
C ALA A 11 -77.96 27.31 -24.60
N TRP A 12 -77.11 27.30 -25.63
CA TRP A 12 -77.44 27.73 -27.01
C TRP A 12 -76.21 28.21 -27.80
N ARG A 13 -75.93 27.43 -28.87
CA ARG A 13 -75.64 27.83 -30.27
C ARG A 13 -74.39 28.72 -30.52
N ARG A 14 -73.53 28.44 -31.51
CA ARG A 14 -73.85 28.18 -32.92
C ARG A 14 -72.75 27.37 -33.63
N ARG A 15 -73.21 26.68 -34.68
CA ARG A 15 -72.47 25.88 -35.67
C ARG A 15 -71.78 26.76 -36.74
N ALA A 16 -70.62 26.30 -37.23
CA ALA A 16 -70.23 26.16 -38.65
C ALA A 16 -68.83 25.49 -38.66
N ILE A 17 -68.63 24.22 -39.06
CA ILE A 17 -68.66 23.59 -40.39
C ILE A 17 -67.51 24.05 -41.32
N VAL A 18 -66.48 23.17 -41.38
CA VAL A 18 -65.80 22.62 -42.58
C VAL A 18 -64.40 23.14 -42.98
N ALA A 19 -63.47 22.17 -42.85
CA ALA A 19 -62.41 21.74 -43.77
C ALA A 19 -61.03 22.43 -43.86
N LEU A 20 -60.04 21.54 -43.65
CA LEU A 20 -58.81 21.33 -44.43
C LEU A 20 -57.77 22.44 -44.49
N ALA A 21 -56.63 22.20 -43.85
CA ALA A 21 -55.32 22.19 -44.52
C ALA A 21 -54.26 21.54 -43.61
N LEU A 22 -53.55 20.54 -44.15
CA LEU A 22 -52.27 20.09 -43.63
C LEU A 22 -51.27 21.25 -43.72
N ALA A 23 -50.61 21.56 -42.60
CA ALA A 23 -49.32 22.24 -42.60
C ALA A 23 -48.45 21.52 -41.58
N ALA A 24 -47.50 20.72 -42.10
CA ALA A 24 -46.39 20.21 -41.34
C ALA A 24 -45.54 21.40 -40.88
N LEU A 25 -45.55 21.67 -39.57
CA LEU A 25 -44.63 22.59 -38.93
C LEU A 25 -43.51 21.75 -38.30
N TRP A 26 -42.37 21.73 -38.97
CA TRP A 26 -41.07 21.52 -38.35
C TRP A 26 -40.95 22.49 -37.17
N GLN A 27 -40.96 21.95 -35.95
CA GLN A 27 -40.44 22.68 -34.80
C GLN A 27 -38.94 22.40 -34.74
N PRO A 28 -38.06 23.42 -34.76
CA PRO A 28 -36.68 23.19 -34.37
C PRO A 28 -36.71 22.76 -32.91
N ALA A 29 -36.08 21.62 -32.62
CA ALA A 29 -35.75 21.25 -31.26
C ALA A 29 -34.91 22.40 -30.68
N LEU A 30 -35.49 23.11 -29.71
CA LEU A 30 -34.71 23.94 -28.81
C LEU A 30 -33.78 22.99 -28.08
N PHE A 31 -32.52 22.96 -28.53
CA PHE A 31 -31.43 22.53 -27.67
C PHE A 31 -31.51 23.40 -26.43
N ALA A 32 -31.94 22.81 -25.32
CA ALA A 32 -31.64 23.37 -24.02
C ALA A 32 -30.11 23.36 -23.94
N GLU A 33 -29.49 24.54 -23.99
CA GLU A 33 -28.17 24.73 -23.43
C GLU A 33 -28.26 24.24 -21.98
N THR A 34 -27.73 23.05 -21.72
CA THR A 34 -27.35 22.65 -20.38
C THR A 34 -26.31 23.67 -19.95
N GLY A 35 -26.71 24.60 -19.07
CA GLY A 35 -25.79 25.54 -18.44
C GLY A 35 -24.70 24.75 -17.73
N GLY A 36 -23.54 24.65 -18.36
CA GLY A 36 -22.30 24.20 -17.73
C GLY A 36 -21.88 25.29 -16.76
N GLY A 37 -22.36 25.21 -15.53
CA GLY A 37 -21.63 25.81 -14.42
C GLY A 37 -20.34 25.03 -14.23
N GLU A 38 -19.23 25.73 -14.00
CA GLU A 38 -18.00 25.10 -13.50
C GLU A 38 -18.34 24.27 -12.26
N ARG A 39 -18.01 22.98 -12.28
CA ARG A 39 -18.10 22.13 -11.09
C ARG A 39 -17.03 22.61 -10.09
N PRO A 40 -17.31 22.58 -8.77
CA PRO A 40 -16.25 22.79 -7.78
C PRO A 40 -15.10 21.80 -7.97
N PRO A 41 -13.85 22.16 -7.61
CA PRO A 41 -12.73 21.23 -7.62
C PRO A 41 -13.06 19.96 -6.84
N ALA A 42 -12.70 18.79 -7.36
CA ALA A 42 -12.97 17.50 -6.70
C ALA A 42 -14.46 17.24 -6.35
N ASP A 43 -15.40 17.76 -7.15
CA ASP A 43 -16.83 17.45 -7.03
C ASP A 43 -17.13 16.02 -7.53
N VAL A 44 -16.78 15.05 -6.68
CA VAL A 44 -16.97 13.61 -6.90
C VAL A 44 -18.03 13.09 -5.96
N ASP A 45 -18.90 12.22 -6.46
CA ASP A 45 -19.85 11.47 -5.67
C ASP A 45 -19.86 9.99 -6.10
N GLY A 46 -20.70 9.18 -5.44
CA GLY A 46 -20.75 7.75 -5.69
C GLY A 46 -21.18 7.42 -7.10
N GLN A 47 -22.12 8.19 -7.67
CA GLN A 47 -22.59 7.94 -9.03
C GLN A 47 -21.51 8.30 -10.06
N ARG A 48 -20.74 9.36 -9.81
CA ARG A 48 -19.62 9.77 -10.66
C ARG A 48 -18.52 8.70 -10.69
N ILE A 49 -18.17 8.10 -9.54
CA ILE A 49 -17.21 6.98 -9.49
C ILE A 49 -17.76 5.72 -10.17
N ILE A 50 -19.04 5.37 -9.93
CA ILE A 50 -19.69 4.23 -10.60
C ILE A 50 -19.66 4.40 -12.13
N ASN A 51 -19.85 5.63 -12.61
CA ASN A 51 -19.83 5.97 -14.04
C ASN A 51 -18.46 6.49 -14.51
N ALA A 52 -17.35 6.11 -13.88
CA ALA A 52 -16.03 6.66 -14.23
C ALA A 52 -15.63 6.43 -15.70
N ASP A 53 -16.22 5.43 -16.38
CA ASP A 53 -16.01 5.20 -17.81
C ASP A 53 -16.65 6.25 -18.72
N ASP A 54 -17.63 7.01 -18.23
CA ASP A 54 -18.18 8.18 -18.93
C ASP A 54 -17.23 9.39 -18.85
N GLU A 55 -16.26 9.35 -17.92
CA GLU A 55 -15.25 10.39 -17.69
C GLU A 55 -13.84 9.77 -17.64
N PRO A 56 -13.39 9.05 -18.69
CA PRO A 56 -12.14 8.26 -18.65
C PRO A 56 -10.89 9.15 -18.53
N GLY A 57 -11.04 10.45 -18.78
CA GLY A 57 -10.02 11.47 -18.53
C GLY A 57 -9.78 11.81 -17.06
N ASN A 58 -10.63 11.34 -16.14
CA ASN A 58 -10.49 11.51 -14.71
C ASN A 58 -10.06 10.21 -14.03
N TRP A 59 -9.36 10.35 -12.90
CA TRP A 59 -8.99 9.27 -11.98
C TRP A 59 -9.50 9.63 -10.59
N MET A 60 -10.76 9.27 -10.30
CA MET A 60 -11.53 9.81 -9.16
C MET A 60 -11.43 9.00 -7.86
N SER A 61 -10.99 7.75 -7.95
CA SER A 61 -10.69 6.89 -6.79
C SER A 61 -9.27 6.35 -6.92
N THR A 62 -8.66 5.89 -5.84
CA THR A 62 -7.27 5.41 -5.86
C THR A 62 -7.05 4.25 -6.85
N GLY A 63 -7.99 3.32 -6.98
CA GLY A 63 -8.00 2.28 -8.01
C GLY A 63 -8.65 2.67 -9.34
N ARG A 64 -8.84 3.98 -9.59
CA ARG A 64 -9.73 4.61 -10.59
C ARG A 64 -11.22 4.42 -10.31
N THR A 65 -11.64 3.16 -10.19
CA THR A 65 -13.01 2.70 -10.00
C THR A 65 -13.17 1.98 -8.66
N TYR A 66 -14.41 1.66 -8.27
CA TYR A 66 -14.69 0.92 -7.04
C TYR A 66 -14.26 -0.56 -7.07
N ASP A 67 -14.21 -1.15 -8.26
CA ASP A 67 -13.63 -2.46 -8.53
C ASP A 67 -12.09 -2.49 -8.50
N GLU A 68 -11.47 -1.31 -8.39
CA GLU A 68 -10.02 -1.10 -8.26
C GLU A 68 -9.19 -1.75 -9.39
N GLN A 69 -9.76 -1.99 -10.58
CA GLN A 69 -9.03 -2.66 -11.66
C GLN A 69 -7.76 -1.93 -12.12
N ARG A 70 -7.63 -0.61 -11.85
CA ARG A 70 -6.54 0.23 -12.36
C ARG A 70 -6.35 0.09 -13.88
N TYR A 71 -7.47 -0.06 -14.57
CA TYR A 71 -7.59 -0.06 -16.00
C TYR A 71 -8.08 1.31 -16.45
N SER A 72 -7.40 1.97 -17.39
CA SER A 72 -7.92 3.17 -18.04
C SER A 72 -8.50 2.84 -19.42
N PRO A 73 -9.73 3.28 -19.73
CA PRO A 73 -10.28 3.19 -21.08
C PRO A 73 -9.58 4.08 -22.12
N LEU A 74 -8.69 4.98 -21.70
CA LEU A 74 -7.96 5.87 -22.62
C LEU A 74 -6.97 5.09 -23.50
N ASP A 75 -6.91 5.47 -24.77
CA ASP A 75 -6.07 4.86 -25.80
C ASP A 75 -5.36 5.88 -26.72
N ASP A 76 -5.38 7.18 -26.41
CA ASP A 76 -4.59 8.19 -27.15
C ASP A 76 -3.09 7.85 -27.11
N ILE A 77 -2.64 7.20 -26.03
CA ILE A 77 -1.34 6.54 -25.90
C ILE A 77 -1.55 5.04 -26.04
N ASP A 78 -0.95 4.45 -27.07
CA ASP A 78 -1.09 3.04 -27.43
C ASP A 78 0.25 2.38 -27.79
N ALA A 79 0.20 1.08 -28.07
CA ALA A 79 1.38 0.30 -28.45
C ALA A 79 2.06 0.76 -29.76
N GLU A 80 1.42 1.59 -30.59
CA GLU A 80 1.97 2.12 -31.83
C GLU A 80 2.72 3.44 -31.61
N ASN A 81 2.27 4.28 -30.67
CA ASN A 81 2.82 5.62 -30.45
C ASN A 81 3.53 5.83 -29.09
N VAL A 82 3.49 4.88 -28.15
CA VAL A 82 4.10 5.04 -26.81
C VAL A 82 5.61 5.33 -26.86
N GLY A 83 6.29 4.94 -27.95
CA GLY A 83 7.69 5.29 -28.18
C GLY A 83 7.97 6.78 -28.35
N GLU A 84 6.91 7.58 -28.56
CA GLU A 84 6.95 9.05 -28.68
C GLU A 84 6.66 9.77 -27.34
N LEU A 85 6.50 9.02 -26.24
CA LEU A 85 6.36 9.61 -24.91
C LEU A 85 7.63 10.37 -24.52
N GLY A 86 7.42 11.59 -24.06
CA GLY A 86 8.44 12.42 -23.43
C GLY A 86 7.91 13.12 -22.19
N LEU A 87 8.81 13.67 -21.39
CA LEU A 87 8.46 14.36 -20.15
C LEU A 87 7.65 15.62 -20.50
N ALA A 88 6.49 15.77 -19.88
CA ALA A 88 5.62 16.93 -20.01
C ALA A 88 5.95 17.97 -18.93
N TRP A 89 6.06 17.52 -17.69
CA TRP A 89 6.44 18.33 -16.54
C TRP A 89 6.94 17.45 -15.39
N GLN A 90 7.63 18.08 -14.44
CA GLN A 90 8.16 17.44 -13.24
C GLN A 90 7.98 18.36 -12.01
N TYR A 91 7.89 17.78 -10.82
CA TYR A 91 7.84 18.54 -9.57
C TYR A 91 8.66 17.86 -8.46
N LYS A 92 9.54 18.61 -7.80
CA LYS A 92 10.34 18.11 -6.67
C LYS A 92 9.54 18.16 -5.37
N LEU A 93 9.36 17.02 -4.71
CA LEU A 93 8.70 16.95 -3.41
C LEU A 93 9.64 17.38 -2.27
N ASP A 94 9.08 17.75 -1.11
CA ASP A 94 9.84 18.39 -0.03
C ASP A 94 10.79 17.45 0.72
N VAL A 95 10.52 16.13 0.74
CA VAL A 95 11.23 15.17 1.59
C VAL A 95 11.61 13.92 0.79
N ASP A 96 12.92 13.67 0.67
CA ASP A 96 13.50 12.50 -0.01
C ASP A 96 13.41 11.24 0.86
N ARG A 97 12.19 10.71 0.95
CA ARG A 97 11.84 9.42 1.55
C ARG A 97 10.96 8.65 0.56
N GLY A 98 10.45 7.49 0.99
CA GLY A 98 9.57 6.67 0.15
C GLY A 98 8.31 7.41 -0.29
N VAL A 99 7.99 7.29 -1.57
CA VAL A 99 6.77 7.84 -2.17
C VAL A 99 5.94 6.67 -2.71
N GLU A 100 4.76 6.48 -2.13
CA GLU A 100 3.86 5.33 -2.43
C GLU A 100 2.51 5.78 -3.02
N ALA A 101 2.33 7.09 -3.23
CA ALA A 101 1.05 7.69 -3.55
C ALA A 101 0.56 7.31 -4.96
N THR A 102 -0.71 6.92 -5.06
CA THR A 102 -1.43 6.98 -6.34
C THR A 102 -2.12 8.35 -6.45
N PRO A 103 -1.77 9.20 -7.42
CA PRO A 103 -2.45 10.49 -7.59
C PRO A 103 -3.93 10.33 -7.96
N ILE A 104 -4.76 11.25 -7.49
CA ILE A 104 -6.15 11.45 -7.92
C ILE A 104 -6.18 12.61 -8.89
N VAL A 105 -6.86 12.49 -10.03
CA VAL A 105 -6.97 13.58 -11.01
C VAL A 105 -8.44 13.82 -11.34
N VAL A 106 -8.92 15.02 -11.06
CA VAL A 106 -10.32 15.41 -11.28
C VAL A 106 -10.37 16.79 -11.93
N ASP A 107 -10.95 16.86 -13.12
CA ASP A 107 -11.27 18.08 -13.83
C ASP A 107 -10.06 19.03 -13.96
N GLY A 108 -8.89 18.47 -14.28
CA GLY A 108 -7.64 19.22 -14.49
C GLY A 108 -6.80 19.46 -13.23
N VAL A 109 -7.23 19.01 -12.04
CA VAL A 109 -6.45 19.12 -10.81
C VAL A 109 -5.96 17.74 -10.35
N MET A 110 -4.67 17.63 -10.05
CA MET A 110 -4.06 16.44 -9.46
C MET A 110 -3.85 16.60 -7.96
N TYR A 111 -4.32 15.65 -7.17
CA TYR A 111 -4.08 15.55 -5.73
C TYR A 111 -3.20 14.34 -5.42
N THR A 112 -2.09 14.54 -4.72
CA THR A 112 -1.16 13.46 -4.37
C THR A 112 -0.45 13.74 -3.04
N THR A 113 0.32 12.77 -2.56
CA THR A 113 1.01 12.87 -1.26
C THR A 113 2.50 12.56 -1.36
N GLY A 114 3.27 13.21 -0.51
CA GLY A 114 4.66 12.87 -0.22
C GLY A 114 4.82 12.26 1.17
N ALA A 115 6.08 12.14 1.60
CA ALA A 115 6.40 11.68 2.93
C ALA A 115 5.80 12.56 4.04
N TYR A 116 5.56 11.97 5.22
CA TYR A 116 4.88 12.62 6.36
C TYR A 116 3.45 13.10 6.07
N SER A 117 2.77 12.45 5.11
CA SER A 117 1.38 12.76 4.74
C SER A 117 1.18 14.19 4.22
N ILE A 118 2.23 14.81 3.66
CA ILE A 118 2.09 16.13 3.01
C ILE A 118 1.30 15.96 1.72
N VAL A 119 0.22 16.72 1.55
CA VAL A 119 -0.64 16.71 0.36
C VAL A 119 -0.26 17.86 -0.57
N TYR A 120 -0.24 17.58 -1.86
CA TYR A 120 0.02 18.55 -2.91
C TYR A 120 -1.13 18.53 -3.91
N ALA A 121 -1.60 19.71 -4.30
CA ALA A 121 -2.50 19.88 -5.43
C ALA A 121 -1.79 20.61 -6.57
N PHE A 122 -1.88 20.05 -7.77
CA PHE A 122 -1.26 20.59 -8.98
C PHE A 122 -2.30 20.85 -10.05
N ASP A 123 -2.07 21.87 -10.86
CA ASP A 123 -2.62 21.90 -12.21
C ASP A 123 -2.04 20.70 -12.98
N ALA A 124 -2.91 19.81 -13.47
CA ALA A 124 -2.50 18.53 -14.02
C ALA A 124 -1.83 18.66 -15.40
N ALA A 125 -2.09 19.75 -16.14
CA ALA A 125 -1.49 19.99 -17.46
C ALA A 125 -0.05 20.53 -17.34
N SER A 126 0.18 21.44 -16.40
CA SER A 126 1.44 22.20 -16.28
C SER A 126 2.34 21.76 -15.13
N GLY A 127 1.79 21.10 -14.10
CA GLY A 127 2.49 20.80 -12.86
C GLY A 127 2.62 22.01 -11.92
N GLU A 128 1.92 23.12 -12.18
CA GLU A 128 1.88 24.27 -11.27
C GLU A 128 1.29 23.85 -9.92
N LEU A 129 2.02 24.11 -8.82
CA LEU A 129 1.51 23.87 -7.47
C LEU A 129 0.41 24.89 -7.15
N LEU A 130 -0.82 24.40 -7.00
CA LEU A 130 -1.98 25.21 -6.61
C LEU A 130 -1.99 25.48 -5.11
N TRP A 131 -1.86 24.41 -4.31
CA TRP A 131 -1.75 24.49 -2.86
C TRP A 131 -1.01 23.28 -2.29
N LYS A 132 -0.56 23.42 -1.04
CA LYS A 132 0.09 22.37 -0.27
C LYS A 132 -0.45 22.34 1.16
N HIS A 133 -0.87 21.17 1.62
CA HIS A 133 -1.31 20.94 2.98
C HIS A 133 -0.28 20.06 3.71
N ASP A 134 0.36 20.61 4.74
CA ASP A 134 1.26 19.87 5.62
C ASP A 134 0.56 19.65 6.97
N PRO A 135 0.13 18.41 7.29
CA PRO A 135 -0.61 18.12 8.51
C PRO A 135 0.25 18.22 9.79
N LYS A 136 1.54 18.54 9.67
CA LYS A 136 2.49 18.72 10.78
C LYS A 136 2.66 17.46 11.63
N VAL A 137 2.72 16.29 10.98
CA VAL A 137 3.06 15.03 11.66
C VAL A 137 4.33 15.22 12.47
N ASP A 138 4.25 14.87 13.75
CA ASP A 138 5.37 15.01 14.67
C ASP A 138 6.51 14.07 14.25
N ARG A 139 7.62 14.66 13.82
CA ARG A 139 8.79 13.93 13.34
C ARG A 139 9.40 13.05 14.43
N THR A 140 9.19 13.36 15.71
CA THR A 140 9.68 12.52 16.81
C THR A 140 9.00 11.16 16.87
N GLN A 141 7.85 11.00 16.21
CA GLN A 141 7.10 9.74 16.17
C GLN A 141 7.54 8.81 15.03
N ALA A 142 8.54 9.17 14.22
CA ALA A 142 8.96 8.39 13.06
C ALA A 142 9.24 6.90 13.37
N ALA A 143 9.68 6.59 14.59
CA ALA A 143 9.94 5.23 15.05
C ALA A 143 8.67 4.38 15.24
N ASN A 144 7.51 4.99 15.43
CA ASN A 144 6.22 4.31 15.60
C ASN A 144 5.68 3.71 14.29
N PHE A 145 6.40 3.87 13.17
CA PHE A 145 5.97 3.43 11.85
C PHE A 145 6.98 2.44 11.28
N CYS A 146 6.57 1.18 11.10
CA CYS A 146 7.44 0.07 10.70
C CYS A 146 8.21 0.37 9.42
N CYS A 147 7.50 0.96 8.48
CA CYS A 147 7.79 0.79 7.07
C CYS A 147 8.15 2.13 6.40
N GLY A 148 8.57 3.11 7.20
CA GLY A 148 8.91 4.45 6.78
C GLY A 148 7.78 5.47 6.94
N VAL A 149 8.10 6.72 6.57
CA VAL A 149 7.21 7.89 6.71
C VAL A 149 6.41 8.13 5.43
N ILE A 150 5.74 7.09 4.98
CA ILE A 150 5.09 6.94 3.67
C ILE A 150 3.59 7.25 3.72
N ASN A 151 2.98 7.48 2.55
CA ASN A 151 1.53 7.61 2.37
C ASN A 151 1.13 7.18 0.96
N ARG A 152 -0.01 6.48 0.81
CA ARG A 152 -0.48 5.89 -0.46
C ARG A 152 -1.47 6.75 -1.23
N GLY A 153 -1.80 7.94 -0.72
CA GLY A 153 -2.62 8.92 -1.43
C GLY A 153 -3.85 9.36 -0.65
N VAL A 154 -4.73 10.05 -1.37
CA VAL A 154 -5.94 10.67 -0.83
C VAL A 154 -7.20 10.07 -1.47
N ALA A 155 -8.36 10.40 -0.92
CA ALA A 155 -9.65 10.26 -1.61
C ALA A 155 -10.26 11.64 -1.85
N VAL A 156 -11.25 11.72 -2.74
CA VAL A 156 -11.98 12.95 -3.04
C VAL A 156 -13.48 12.72 -2.99
N TRP A 157 -14.22 13.71 -2.48
CA TRP A 157 -15.68 13.67 -2.43
C TRP A 157 -16.26 15.07 -2.19
N LYS A 158 -17.27 15.46 -2.98
CA LYS A 158 -18.07 16.68 -2.81
C LYS A 158 -17.24 17.92 -2.44
N GLY A 159 -16.18 18.19 -3.19
CA GLY A 159 -15.34 19.39 -2.98
C GLY A 159 -14.28 19.26 -1.89
N LYS A 160 -14.03 18.06 -1.36
CA LYS A 160 -13.03 17.82 -0.31
C LYS A 160 -12.04 16.74 -0.71
N VAL A 161 -10.82 16.87 -0.20
CA VAL A 161 -9.73 15.89 -0.25
C VAL A 161 -9.58 15.25 1.14
N PHE A 162 -9.50 13.93 1.19
CA PHE A 162 -9.48 13.15 2.42
C PHE A 162 -8.15 12.45 2.61
N LEU A 163 -7.53 12.65 3.76
CA LEU A 163 -6.18 12.19 4.10
C LEU A 163 -6.17 11.40 5.42
N GLY A 164 -5.62 10.19 5.38
CA GLY A 164 -5.14 9.50 6.58
C GLY A 164 -3.71 9.93 6.90
N THR A 165 -3.48 10.55 8.05
CA THR A 165 -2.15 11.03 8.45
C THR A 165 -1.35 9.94 9.16
N LEU A 166 -0.03 10.00 9.01
CA LEU A 166 0.87 9.02 9.60
C LEU A 166 0.68 8.88 11.13
N ASP A 167 0.39 9.98 11.84
CA ASP A 167 0.10 10.01 13.28
C ASP A 167 -1.34 9.63 13.67
N GLY A 168 -2.14 9.08 12.74
CA GLY A 168 -3.42 8.45 13.06
C GLY A 168 -4.65 9.34 12.95
N ARG A 169 -4.57 10.54 12.36
CA ARG A 169 -5.74 11.39 12.11
C ARG A 169 -6.39 11.08 10.77
N MET A 170 -7.70 11.24 10.71
CA MET A 170 -8.44 11.37 9.47
C MET A 170 -8.74 12.86 9.27
N VAL A 171 -8.35 13.41 8.13
CA VAL A 171 -8.44 14.84 7.83
C VAL A 171 -9.23 15.05 6.53
N ALA A 172 -10.18 15.98 6.55
CA ALA A 172 -10.79 16.52 5.34
C ALA A 172 -10.25 17.91 5.05
N ILE A 173 -9.95 18.16 3.78
CA ILE A 173 -9.27 19.35 3.28
C ILE A 173 -10.16 19.94 2.18
N ASP A 174 -10.39 21.25 2.20
CA ASP A 174 -11.08 21.93 1.10
C ASP A 174 -10.27 21.80 -0.20
N ALA A 175 -10.90 21.30 -1.27
CA ALA A 175 -10.20 21.00 -2.51
C ALA A 175 -9.75 22.24 -3.28
N GLU A 176 -10.40 23.39 -3.07
CA GLU A 176 -10.05 24.66 -3.72
C GLU A 176 -8.90 25.34 -2.99
N THR A 177 -8.95 25.41 -1.65
CA THR A 177 -8.00 26.20 -0.86
C THR A 177 -6.86 25.41 -0.23
N GLY A 178 -7.03 24.11 0.00
CA GLY A 178 -6.10 23.30 0.78
C GLY A 178 -6.20 23.47 2.30
N ASP A 179 -7.21 24.22 2.78
CA ASP A 179 -7.44 24.41 4.21
C ASP A 179 -8.10 23.20 4.86
N GLU A 180 -7.78 22.93 6.13
CA GLU A 180 -8.45 21.87 6.90
C GLU A 180 -9.92 22.22 7.13
N ALA A 181 -10.83 21.34 6.68
CA ALA A 181 -12.25 21.43 6.95
C ALA A 181 -12.61 20.79 8.30
N TRP A 182 -12.08 19.58 8.56
CA TRP A 182 -12.16 18.90 9.85
C TRP A 182 -11.01 17.91 10.03
N SER A 183 -10.74 17.53 11.28
CA SER A 183 -9.74 16.53 11.65
C SER A 183 -10.22 15.73 12.86
N VAL A 184 -10.11 14.40 12.79
CA VAL A 184 -10.47 13.51 13.90
C VAL A 184 -9.35 12.53 14.20
N ASP A 185 -9.16 12.26 15.49
CA ASP A 185 -8.22 11.26 15.96
C ASP A 185 -8.83 9.86 15.85
N THR A 186 -8.22 8.98 15.06
CA THR A 186 -8.73 7.63 14.86
C THR A 186 -8.19 6.64 15.90
N ILE A 187 -7.15 7.01 16.65
CA ILE A 187 -6.41 6.13 17.55
C ILE A 187 -7.26 5.81 18.78
N ILE A 188 -7.35 4.51 19.11
CA ILE A 188 -8.09 4.03 20.29
C ILE A 188 -7.26 3.94 21.56
N ASP A 189 -5.94 3.88 21.41
CA ASP A 189 -4.99 3.68 22.48
C ASP A 189 -3.68 4.35 22.09
N HIS A 190 -3.40 5.51 22.70
CA HIS A 190 -2.21 6.32 22.41
C HIS A 190 -0.92 5.73 22.98
N ASP A 191 -1.02 4.76 23.88
CA ASP A 191 0.14 4.03 24.41
C ASP A 191 0.65 3.00 23.39
N ARG A 192 -0.10 2.76 22.30
CA ARG A 192 0.28 1.88 21.20
C ARG A 192 0.76 2.62 19.95
N SER A 193 1.54 1.91 19.12
CA SER A 193 2.15 2.44 17.89
C SER A 193 1.21 2.29 16.68
N TYR A 194 0.04 2.93 16.75
CA TYR A 194 -0.82 3.07 15.58
C TYR A 194 -0.27 4.11 14.60
N GLY A 195 -0.56 3.93 13.32
CA GLY A 195 -0.38 4.93 12.28
C GLY A 195 -1.30 4.68 11.09
N ILE A 196 -1.33 5.60 10.12
CA ILE A 196 -2.08 5.42 8.86
C ILE A 196 -1.15 5.65 7.67
N THR A 197 -1.12 4.67 6.76
CA THR A 197 -0.28 4.72 5.55
C THR A 197 -1.09 4.56 4.26
N GLY A 198 -2.18 3.78 4.29
CA GLY A 198 -3.07 3.56 3.16
C GLY A 198 -3.88 4.79 2.76
N ALA A 199 -4.39 4.76 1.51
CA ALA A 199 -5.34 5.76 1.02
C ALA A 199 -6.76 5.41 1.50
N PRO A 200 -7.55 6.38 2.00
CA PRO A 200 -8.95 6.15 2.36
C PRO A 200 -9.78 5.81 1.12
N ARG A 201 -10.92 5.14 1.32
CA ARG A 201 -11.98 4.97 0.30
C ARG A 201 -13.24 5.67 0.78
N ILE A 202 -14.06 6.16 -0.16
CA ILE A 202 -15.33 6.82 0.17
C ILE A 202 -16.49 6.05 -0.43
N VAL A 203 -17.41 5.60 0.43
CA VAL A 203 -18.60 4.84 0.05
C VAL A 203 -19.81 5.49 0.72
N LYS A 204 -20.80 5.92 -0.08
CA LYS A 204 -22.08 6.48 0.41
C LYS A 204 -21.90 7.53 1.53
N ASP A 205 -21.17 8.60 1.21
CA ASP A 205 -20.87 9.72 2.12
C ASP A 205 -20.08 9.33 3.38
N LYS A 206 -19.38 8.18 3.36
CA LYS A 206 -18.53 7.75 4.46
C LYS A 206 -17.10 7.57 3.98
N VAL A 207 -16.16 8.27 4.60
CA VAL A 207 -14.73 8.04 4.42
C VAL A 207 -14.29 6.91 5.35
N ILE A 208 -13.74 5.87 4.75
CA ILE A 208 -13.34 4.63 5.41
C ILE A 208 -11.82 4.55 5.43
N ILE A 209 -11.27 4.27 6.61
CA ILE A 209 -9.83 4.15 6.81
C ILE A 209 -9.51 3.11 7.89
N GLY A 210 -8.44 2.35 7.66
CA GLY A 210 -7.85 1.45 8.65
C GLY A 210 -6.61 2.05 9.32
N ASN A 211 -5.73 1.19 9.81
CA ASN A 211 -4.49 1.60 10.47
C ASN A 211 -3.39 0.54 10.26
N SER A 212 -2.16 0.90 10.59
CA SER A 212 -0.97 0.06 10.67
C SER A 212 -0.48 -0.08 12.11
N GLY A 213 0.37 -1.07 12.37
CA GLY A 213 1.07 -1.21 13.65
C GLY A 213 1.26 -2.65 14.15
N ALA A 214 0.90 -3.67 13.36
CA ALA A 214 0.97 -5.07 13.79
C ALA A 214 2.38 -5.48 14.24
N GLU A 215 3.43 -4.92 13.64
CA GLU A 215 4.84 -5.16 14.01
C GLU A 215 5.19 -4.67 15.42
N PHE A 216 4.40 -3.77 16.00
CA PHE A 216 4.58 -3.23 17.35
C PHE A 216 3.59 -3.79 18.38
N GLY A 217 2.56 -4.51 17.91
CA GLY A 217 1.49 -5.01 18.76
C GLY A 217 0.34 -4.03 18.97
N VAL A 218 -0.61 -4.09 18.05
CA VAL A 218 -1.86 -3.31 18.08
C VAL A 218 -3.04 -4.18 17.69
N ARG A 219 -4.25 -3.75 18.05
CA ARG A 219 -5.50 -4.40 17.67
C ARG A 219 -6.05 -3.77 16.40
N GLY A 220 -6.13 -4.52 15.32
CA GLY A 220 -6.57 -4.03 14.02
C GLY A 220 -8.04 -3.63 14.00
N TYR A 221 -8.34 -2.55 13.26
CA TYR A 221 -9.70 -2.11 12.98
C TYR A 221 -9.76 -1.26 11.71
N ILE A 222 -10.99 -1.06 11.23
CA ILE A 222 -11.35 -0.04 10.24
C ILE A 222 -12.49 0.81 10.79
N THR A 223 -12.55 2.08 10.37
CA THR A 223 -13.58 3.03 10.81
C THR A 223 -14.13 3.81 9.63
N ALA A 224 -15.44 4.01 9.63
CA ALA A 224 -16.12 4.92 8.72
C ALA A 224 -16.50 6.21 9.43
N TYR A 225 -16.20 7.34 8.81
CA TYR A 225 -16.58 8.67 9.27
C TYR A 225 -17.45 9.36 8.22
N ASP A 226 -18.41 10.16 8.65
CA ASP A 226 -19.19 11.01 7.76
C ASP A 226 -18.29 12.03 7.04
N THR A 227 -18.42 12.13 5.71
CA THR A 227 -17.52 12.97 4.89
C THR A 227 -17.66 14.48 5.17
N GLU A 228 -18.81 14.92 5.68
CA GLU A 228 -19.08 16.35 5.93
C GLU A 228 -18.61 16.78 7.33
N THR A 229 -18.82 15.93 8.33
CA THR A 229 -18.66 16.29 9.74
C THR A 229 -17.45 15.64 10.41
N GLY A 230 -16.97 14.51 9.89
CA GLY A 230 -15.98 13.67 10.56
C GLY A 230 -16.57 12.81 11.68
N ASP A 231 -17.90 12.80 11.87
CA ASP A 231 -18.54 11.98 12.90
C ASP A 231 -18.36 10.48 12.60
N GLN A 232 -17.95 9.71 13.60
CA GLN A 232 -17.80 8.26 13.46
C GLN A 232 -19.16 7.60 13.21
N ALA A 233 -19.34 7.00 12.03
CA ALA A 233 -20.54 6.25 11.68
C ALA A 233 -20.51 4.83 12.27
N TRP A 234 -19.42 4.09 12.06
CA TRP A 234 -19.23 2.74 12.58
C TRP A 234 -17.74 2.38 12.65
N ARG A 235 -17.42 1.34 13.43
CA ARG A 235 -16.09 0.72 13.51
C ARG A 235 -16.21 -0.80 13.49
N PHE A 236 -15.34 -1.46 12.73
CA PHE A 236 -15.21 -2.90 12.70
C PHE A 236 -13.79 -3.29 13.14
N PHE A 237 -13.67 -4.00 14.27
CA PHE A 237 -12.41 -4.62 14.67
C PHE A 237 -12.19 -5.91 13.89
N THR A 238 -10.94 -6.19 13.52
CA THR A 238 -10.59 -7.37 12.72
C THR A 238 -10.17 -8.56 13.58
N VAL A 239 -9.90 -8.35 14.87
CA VAL A 239 -9.57 -9.40 15.85
C VAL A 239 -10.34 -9.17 17.15
N PRO A 240 -10.66 -10.22 17.92
CA PRO A 240 -11.40 -10.10 19.18
C PRO A 240 -10.65 -9.24 20.21
N GLY A 241 -11.38 -8.77 21.22
CA GLY A 241 -10.81 -8.18 22.43
C GLY A 241 -10.71 -9.23 23.53
N ASP A 242 -10.54 -8.83 24.79
CA ASP A 242 -10.55 -9.79 25.91
C ASP A 242 -11.83 -10.65 25.87
N PRO A 243 -11.73 -11.99 25.75
CA PRO A 243 -12.88 -12.88 25.66
C PRO A 243 -13.69 -12.96 26.97
N ALA A 244 -13.17 -12.41 28.07
CA ALA A 244 -13.91 -12.23 29.32
C ALA A 244 -14.94 -11.07 29.25
N GLU A 245 -14.79 -10.16 28.28
CA GLU A 245 -15.67 -9.01 28.06
C GLU A 245 -16.62 -9.25 26.85
N PRO A 246 -17.79 -8.57 26.81
CA PRO A 246 -18.65 -8.60 25.63
C PRO A 246 -17.90 -8.12 24.38
N GLN A 247 -17.96 -8.91 23.31
CA GLN A 247 -17.37 -8.54 22.03
C GLN A 247 -18.25 -7.49 21.32
N GLU A 248 -17.65 -6.67 20.45
CA GLU A 248 -18.35 -5.54 19.82
C GLU A 248 -19.45 -5.98 18.84
N ASN A 249 -19.37 -7.20 18.31
CA ASN A 249 -20.40 -7.80 17.44
C ASN A 249 -20.29 -9.34 17.41
N GLU A 250 -21.29 -10.01 16.81
CA GLU A 250 -21.35 -11.48 16.70
C GLU A 250 -20.18 -12.08 15.90
N ALA A 251 -19.62 -11.34 14.94
CA ALA A 251 -18.47 -11.80 14.17
C ALA A 251 -17.22 -11.91 15.06
N LEU A 252 -17.07 -11.03 16.04
CA LEU A 252 -15.97 -11.10 17.02
C LEU A 252 -16.22 -12.16 18.09
N GLU A 253 -17.47 -12.46 18.44
CA GLU A 253 -17.79 -13.66 19.25
C GLU A 253 -17.45 -14.97 18.50
N MET A 254 -17.64 -15.00 17.18
CA MET A 254 -17.18 -16.10 16.33
C MET A 254 -15.65 -16.16 16.32
N ALA A 255 -15.00 -15.01 16.06
CA ALA A 255 -13.55 -14.93 15.97
C ALA A 255 -12.87 -15.36 17.27
N ALA A 256 -13.35 -14.91 18.44
CA ALA A 256 -12.81 -15.25 19.76
C ALA A 256 -12.65 -16.76 20.01
N LYS A 257 -13.51 -17.60 19.42
CA LYS A 257 -13.42 -19.07 19.54
C LYS A 257 -12.22 -19.68 18.83
N THR A 258 -11.56 -18.91 17.97
CA THR A 258 -10.39 -19.31 17.18
C THR A 258 -9.08 -18.80 17.77
N TRP A 259 -9.10 -18.16 18.95
CA TRP A 259 -7.92 -17.71 19.67
C TRP A 259 -7.75 -18.53 20.95
N HIS A 260 -6.50 -18.80 21.32
CA HIS A 260 -6.16 -19.61 22.48
C HIS A 260 -5.11 -18.91 23.36
N GLY A 261 -5.14 -19.19 24.66
CA GLY A 261 -4.36 -18.42 25.63
C GLY A 261 -4.87 -16.98 25.79
N ASP A 262 -4.13 -16.17 26.51
CA ASP A 262 -4.44 -14.77 26.85
C ASP A 262 -3.35 -13.78 26.41
N ALA A 263 -2.16 -14.26 26.03
CA ALA A 263 -1.01 -13.41 25.66
C ALA A 263 -1.32 -12.44 24.51
N TRP A 264 -2.12 -12.85 23.52
CA TRP A 264 -2.53 -12.01 22.39
C TRP A 264 -3.34 -10.77 22.80
N ILE A 265 -4.00 -10.78 23.96
CA ILE A 265 -4.77 -9.63 24.46
C ILE A 265 -3.82 -8.46 24.76
N GLU A 266 -2.70 -8.75 25.43
CA GLU A 266 -1.67 -7.76 25.73
C GLU A 266 -0.87 -7.39 24.46
N GLN A 267 -0.47 -8.39 23.67
CA GLN A 267 0.24 -8.20 22.40
C GLN A 267 -0.59 -7.44 21.35
N GLY A 268 -1.92 -7.40 21.50
CA GLY A 268 -2.86 -6.71 20.60
C GLY A 268 -3.42 -7.58 19.47
N GLY A 269 -2.85 -8.75 19.20
CA GLY A 269 -3.38 -9.72 18.23
C GLY A 269 -3.07 -9.41 16.77
N GLY A 270 -2.91 -8.15 16.38
CA GLY A 270 -2.60 -7.73 15.01
C GLY A 270 -3.86 -7.51 14.17
N GLY A 271 -3.83 -7.91 12.90
CA GLY A 271 -4.96 -7.81 11.98
C GLY A 271 -5.19 -6.41 11.42
N THR A 272 -4.16 -5.57 11.39
CA THR A 272 -4.26 -4.19 10.89
C THR A 272 -4.63 -4.14 9.40
N ALA A 273 -5.64 -3.35 9.03
CA ALA A 273 -6.10 -3.17 7.65
C ALA A 273 -5.47 -1.90 7.04
N TRP A 274 -4.18 -2.00 6.68
CA TRP A 274 -3.34 -0.82 6.42
C TRP A 274 -3.30 -0.34 4.97
N ASP A 275 -3.99 -1.00 4.04
CA ASP A 275 -3.89 -0.70 2.60
C ASP A 275 -5.19 -0.89 1.81
N SER A 276 -5.43 -2.06 1.24
CA SER A 276 -6.43 -2.22 0.19
C SER A 276 -7.85 -2.43 0.69
N MET A 277 -8.78 -1.78 0.00
CA MET A 277 -10.23 -1.93 0.12
C MET A 277 -10.84 -1.88 -1.29
N ALA A 278 -11.92 -2.61 -1.53
CA ALA A 278 -12.68 -2.56 -2.79
C ALA A 278 -14.19 -2.51 -2.48
N TYR A 279 -15.02 -2.00 -3.40
CA TYR A 279 -16.45 -1.84 -3.16
C TYR A 279 -17.28 -2.33 -4.36
N ASP A 280 -18.32 -3.10 -4.07
CA ASP A 280 -19.33 -3.47 -5.07
C ASP A 280 -20.64 -2.70 -4.78
N PRO A 281 -21.03 -1.74 -5.63
CA PRO A 281 -22.26 -0.97 -5.44
C PRO A 281 -23.54 -1.77 -5.64
N ASP A 282 -23.52 -2.83 -6.46
CA ASP A 282 -24.69 -3.65 -6.76
C ASP A 282 -25.00 -4.61 -5.61
N LEU A 283 -23.96 -5.19 -5.01
CA LEU A 283 -24.08 -6.04 -3.82
C LEU A 283 -24.14 -5.23 -2.51
N ASN A 284 -23.76 -3.95 -2.57
CA ASN A 284 -23.54 -3.10 -1.39
C ASN A 284 -22.58 -3.74 -0.39
N LEU A 285 -21.44 -4.23 -0.88
CA LEU A 285 -20.41 -4.88 -0.06
C LEU A 285 -19.09 -4.13 -0.18
N LEU A 286 -18.52 -3.79 0.98
CA LEU A 286 -17.15 -3.33 1.11
C LEU A 286 -16.26 -4.51 1.46
N TYR A 287 -15.21 -4.72 0.68
CA TYR A 287 -14.20 -5.73 0.90
C TYR A 287 -12.96 -5.11 1.52
N VAL A 288 -12.46 -5.73 2.58
CA VAL A 288 -11.34 -5.23 3.38
C VAL A 288 -10.29 -6.33 3.52
N GLY A 289 -9.04 -5.98 3.18
CA GLY A 289 -7.90 -6.85 3.38
C GLY A 289 -7.34 -6.74 4.80
N VAL A 290 -7.17 -7.87 5.49
CA VAL A 290 -6.74 -7.92 6.89
C VAL A 290 -5.30 -8.38 7.03
N GLY A 291 -4.54 -7.71 7.90
CA GLY A 291 -3.11 -7.92 8.11
C GLY A 291 -2.72 -9.19 8.88
N ASN A 292 -1.43 -9.28 9.15
CA ASN A 292 -0.74 -10.32 9.91
C ASN A 292 -1.05 -10.29 11.41
N GLY A 293 -0.70 -11.37 12.10
CA GLY A 293 -0.83 -11.47 13.56
C GLY A 293 0.25 -10.71 14.33
N SER A 294 -0.06 -10.34 15.58
CA SER A 294 0.89 -9.78 16.54
C SER A 294 0.80 -10.49 17.90
N MET A 295 1.88 -11.11 18.42
CA MET A 295 3.19 -11.29 17.77
C MET A 295 3.08 -12.10 16.45
N TRP A 296 4.08 -12.02 15.56
CA TRP A 296 4.10 -12.87 14.35
C TRP A 296 4.15 -14.35 14.74
N ASN A 297 4.93 -14.70 15.76
CA ASN A 297 5.04 -16.07 16.24
C ASN A 297 3.72 -16.61 16.79
N TYR A 298 3.10 -17.50 16.01
CA TYR A 298 1.80 -18.10 16.29
C TYR A 298 1.79 -18.91 17.60
N LYS A 299 2.91 -19.52 17.99
CA LYS A 299 3.05 -20.21 19.29
C LYS A 299 3.00 -19.23 20.45
N ALA A 300 3.74 -18.13 20.36
CA ALA A 300 3.75 -17.08 21.39
C ALA A 300 2.43 -16.30 21.46
N ARG A 301 1.73 -16.16 20.33
CA ARG A 301 0.47 -15.43 20.23
C ARG A 301 -0.72 -16.26 20.70
N SER A 302 -0.80 -17.54 20.32
CA SER A 302 -2.03 -18.33 20.43
C SER A 302 -1.78 -19.82 20.71
N ASP A 303 -0.71 -20.16 21.44
CA ASP A 303 -0.33 -21.54 21.77
C ASP A 303 -0.22 -22.48 20.55
N ALA A 304 0.05 -21.92 19.36
CA ALA A 304 0.03 -22.62 18.07
C ALA A 304 -1.32 -23.33 17.78
N LYS A 305 -2.42 -22.73 18.25
CA LYS A 305 -3.80 -23.23 18.07
C LYS A 305 -4.73 -22.15 17.55
N GLY A 306 -5.72 -22.63 16.80
CA GLY A 306 -6.82 -21.82 16.28
C GLY A 306 -6.48 -21.08 14.99
N ASP A 307 -7.51 -20.64 14.29
CA ASP A 307 -7.35 -19.94 13.03
C ASP A 307 -6.96 -18.47 13.21
N ASN A 308 -7.15 -17.93 14.41
CA ASN A 308 -6.93 -16.53 14.76
C ASN A 308 -7.68 -15.57 13.82
N LEU A 309 -8.99 -15.76 13.68
CA LEU A 309 -9.80 -14.89 12.84
C LEU A 309 -9.80 -13.43 13.35
N PHE A 310 -9.80 -12.43 12.47
CA PHE A 310 -9.79 -12.47 11.01
C PHE A 310 -8.41 -12.21 10.39
N LEU A 311 -7.32 -12.59 11.06
CA LEU A 311 -5.96 -12.41 10.51
C LEU A 311 -5.84 -12.95 9.07
N SER A 312 -5.07 -12.26 8.22
CA SER A 312 -4.76 -12.68 6.86
C SER A 312 -6.01 -13.07 6.04
N SER A 313 -7.06 -12.25 6.12
CA SER A 313 -8.37 -12.53 5.50
C SER A 313 -8.82 -11.43 4.54
N ILE A 314 -9.62 -11.81 3.56
CA ILE A 314 -10.56 -10.91 2.88
C ILE A 314 -11.85 -10.93 3.69
N VAL A 315 -12.34 -9.78 4.13
CA VAL A 315 -13.59 -9.65 4.87
C VAL A 315 -14.54 -8.75 4.11
N ALA A 316 -15.75 -9.24 3.84
CA ALA A 316 -16.84 -8.45 3.29
C ALA A 316 -17.75 -7.95 4.41
N ILE A 317 -18.02 -6.65 4.39
CA ILE A 317 -18.91 -5.99 5.34
C ILE A 317 -19.90 -5.08 4.63
N ASN A 318 -21.02 -4.80 5.28
CA ASN A 318 -21.97 -3.79 4.84
C ASN A 318 -21.40 -2.38 5.10
N PRO A 319 -21.22 -1.53 4.07
CA PRO A 319 -20.62 -0.20 4.24
C PRO A 319 -21.52 0.79 4.97
N ASP A 320 -22.83 0.52 5.09
CA ASP A 320 -23.76 1.42 5.76
C ASP A 320 -23.61 1.39 7.28
N ASN A 321 -23.28 0.23 7.85
CA ASN A 321 -23.26 0.00 9.30
C ASN A 321 -22.06 -0.81 9.83
N GLY A 322 -21.18 -1.30 8.95
CA GLY A 322 -20.00 -2.09 9.32
C GLY A 322 -20.30 -3.54 9.70
N GLU A 323 -21.51 -4.04 9.46
CA GLU A 323 -21.88 -5.42 9.78
C GLU A 323 -21.14 -6.42 8.90
N TYR A 324 -20.61 -7.47 9.53
CA TYR A 324 -19.98 -8.60 8.86
C TYR A 324 -20.94 -9.35 7.93
N VAL A 325 -20.45 -9.76 6.75
CA VAL A 325 -21.21 -10.58 5.79
C VAL A 325 -20.53 -11.94 5.56
N TRP A 326 -19.30 -11.93 5.04
CA TRP A 326 -18.52 -13.14 4.81
C TRP A 326 -17.03 -12.87 4.98
N HIS A 327 -16.21 -13.92 5.15
CA HIS A 327 -14.75 -13.81 5.04
C HIS A 327 -14.16 -15.03 4.32
N TYR A 328 -12.98 -14.84 3.76
CA TYR A 328 -12.10 -15.92 3.31
C TYR A 328 -10.71 -15.69 3.91
N GLN A 329 -10.22 -16.65 4.69
CA GLN A 329 -8.92 -16.55 5.33
C GLN A 329 -7.84 -17.18 4.45
N THR A 330 -6.95 -16.34 3.91
CA THR A 330 -5.89 -16.77 2.99
C THR A 330 -4.81 -17.57 3.73
N THR A 331 -4.53 -17.21 4.99
CA THR A 331 -3.48 -17.83 5.81
C THR A 331 -3.96 -18.07 7.25
N PRO A 332 -4.67 -19.19 7.53
CA PRO A 332 -5.09 -19.53 8.88
C PRO A 332 -3.92 -19.70 9.84
N GLY A 333 -4.01 -19.11 11.04
CA GLY A 333 -2.92 -19.14 12.02
C GLY A 333 -1.63 -18.48 11.52
N ASP A 334 -1.73 -17.40 10.73
CA ASP A 334 -0.58 -16.68 10.16
C ASP A 334 0.59 -16.55 11.15
N ALA A 335 1.77 -16.96 10.69
CA ALA A 335 2.99 -17.00 11.49
C ALA A 335 4.19 -16.30 10.83
N TRP A 336 4.02 -15.77 9.62
CA TRP A 336 5.14 -15.39 8.73
C TRP A 336 5.08 -13.93 8.27
N ASP A 337 4.22 -13.13 8.88
CA ASP A 337 3.84 -11.81 8.35
C ASP A 337 3.20 -11.92 6.96
N PHE A 338 2.28 -12.87 6.80
CA PHE A 338 1.46 -12.97 5.59
C PHE A 338 0.18 -12.16 5.77
N THR A 339 0.25 -10.88 5.41
CA THR A 339 -0.94 -10.04 5.27
C THR A 339 -1.79 -10.48 4.08
N ALA A 340 -3.08 -10.16 4.14
CA ALA A 340 -4.02 -10.17 3.02
C ALA A 340 -4.54 -8.74 2.76
N THR A 341 -3.67 -7.75 2.96
CA THR A 341 -3.95 -6.32 2.77
C THR A 341 -3.64 -5.85 1.36
N GLN A 342 -3.12 -6.74 0.52
CA GLN A 342 -2.74 -6.47 -0.86
C GLN A 342 -3.95 -6.13 -1.72
N HIS A 343 -3.66 -5.56 -2.88
CA HIS A 343 -4.65 -5.09 -3.83
C HIS A 343 -5.69 -6.17 -4.15
N MET A 344 -6.96 -5.81 -4.02
CA MET A 344 -8.11 -6.64 -4.37
C MET A 344 -8.80 -6.04 -5.60
N ILE A 345 -8.96 -6.84 -6.65
CA ILE A 345 -9.61 -6.41 -7.89
C ILE A 345 -10.95 -7.14 -8.02
N LEU A 346 -12.02 -6.40 -8.28
CA LEU A 346 -13.31 -6.96 -8.65
C LEU A 346 -13.40 -7.06 -10.19
N ALA A 347 -13.86 -8.20 -10.70
CA ALA A 347 -14.03 -8.39 -12.13
C ALA A 347 -15.13 -9.42 -12.41
N ASP A 348 -15.63 -9.41 -13.64
CA ASP A 348 -16.52 -10.46 -14.14
C ASP A 348 -15.73 -11.34 -15.10
N LEU A 349 -15.65 -12.64 -14.80
CA LEU A 349 -14.85 -13.60 -15.57
C LEU A 349 -15.73 -14.74 -16.10
N GLU A 350 -15.45 -15.17 -17.33
CA GLU A 350 -16.02 -16.42 -17.86
C GLU A 350 -15.18 -17.61 -17.35
N ILE A 351 -15.72 -18.36 -16.39
CA ILE A 351 -15.04 -19.51 -15.77
C ILE A 351 -15.88 -20.76 -16.05
N ASN A 352 -15.30 -21.74 -16.74
CA ASN A 352 -15.98 -22.98 -17.14
C ASN A 352 -17.27 -22.75 -17.96
N GLY A 353 -17.34 -21.66 -18.74
CA GLY A 353 -18.51 -21.29 -19.55
C GLY A 353 -19.63 -20.60 -18.77
N GLU A 354 -19.39 -20.22 -17.52
CA GLU A 354 -20.31 -19.44 -16.68
C GLU A 354 -19.69 -18.07 -16.36
N GLN A 355 -20.48 -17.01 -16.46
CA GLN A 355 -20.08 -15.69 -15.97
C GLN A 355 -20.08 -15.69 -14.45
N ARG A 356 -18.98 -15.25 -13.85
CA ARG A 356 -18.77 -15.22 -12.41
C ARG A 356 -18.30 -13.84 -11.97
N ASP A 357 -18.99 -13.36 -10.95
CA ASP A 357 -18.68 -12.12 -10.25
C ASP A 357 -17.58 -12.40 -9.21
N VAL A 358 -16.35 -12.00 -9.50
CA VAL A 358 -15.18 -12.41 -8.71
C VAL A 358 -14.49 -11.25 -7.99
N ILE A 359 -13.79 -11.62 -6.93
CA ILE A 359 -12.73 -10.83 -6.30
C ILE A 359 -11.41 -11.60 -6.46
N MET A 360 -10.37 -10.90 -6.92
CA MET A 360 -9.04 -11.43 -7.17
C MET A 360 -8.03 -10.81 -6.21
N GLN A 361 -7.14 -11.61 -5.63
CA GLN A 361 -6.05 -11.09 -4.79
C GLN A 361 -4.78 -11.94 -4.93
N ALA A 362 -3.62 -11.28 -4.98
CA ALA A 362 -2.31 -11.89 -4.84
C ALA A 362 -1.67 -11.47 -3.50
N PRO A 363 -2.09 -12.00 -2.33
CA PRO A 363 -1.52 -11.62 -1.04
C PRO A 363 -0.06 -12.08 -0.87
N LYS A 364 0.57 -11.68 0.24
CA LYS A 364 1.99 -11.99 0.53
C LYS A 364 2.31 -13.48 0.46
N ASN A 365 1.37 -14.36 0.77
CA ASN A 365 1.62 -15.80 0.92
C ASN A 365 2.00 -16.53 -0.40
N GLY A 366 1.88 -15.88 -1.55
CA GLY A 366 2.33 -16.40 -2.85
C GLY A 366 1.29 -17.17 -3.65
N PHE A 367 0.03 -17.26 -3.19
CA PHE A 367 -1.11 -17.80 -3.95
C PHE A 367 -1.94 -16.67 -4.57
N PHE A 368 -2.44 -16.89 -5.79
CA PHE A 368 -3.36 -15.98 -6.48
C PHE A 368 -4.77 -16.52 -6.30
N TYR A 369 -5.62 -15.81 -5.56
CA TYR A 369 -6.96 -16.25 -5.25
C TYR A 369 -7.97 -15.65 -6.21
N VAL A 370 -8.92 -16.48 -6.66
CA VAL A 370 -10.16 -16.04 -7.30
C VAL A 370 -11.31 -16.55 -6.44
N LEU A 371 -12.09 -15.63 -5.88
CA LEU A 371 -13.26 -15.96 -5.06
C LEU A 371 -14.52 -15.38 -5.70
N ASP A 372 -15.65 -16.01 -5.44
CA ASP A 372 -16.97 -15.44 -5.67
C ASP A 372 -17.18 -14.26 -4.72
N ARG A 373 -17.36 -13.04 -5.24
CA ARG A 373 -17.40 -11.82 -4.41
C ARG A 373 -18.71 -11.67 -3.63
N GLU A 374 -19.78 -12.31 -4.07
CA GLU A 374 -21.06 -12.32 -3.33
C GLU A 374 -20.99 -13.21 -2.09
N THR A 375 -20.34 -14.36 -2.19
CA THR A 375 -20.41 -15.40 -1.16
C THR A 375 -19.10 -15.70 -0.42
N GLY A 376 -17.97 -15.19 -0.90
CA GLY A 376 -16.64 -15.49 -0.36
C GLY A 376 -16.12 -16.89 -0.68
N LYS A 377 -16.85 -17.66 -1.51
CA LYS A 377 -16.46 -19.02 -1.86
C LYS A 377 -15.26 -19.01 -2.80
N ILE A 378 -14.26 -19.81 -2.47
CA ILE A 378 -13.11 -20.03 -3.35
C ILE A 378 -13.54 -20.67 -4.68
N ILE A 379 -13.02 -20.12 -5.78
CA ILE A 379 -13.17 -20.68 -7.13
C ILE A 379 -11.86 -21.36 -7.53
N SER A 380 -10.73 -20.68 -7.35
CA SER A 380 -9.40 -21.22 -7.63
C SER A 380 -8.32 -20.52 -6.79
N ALA A 381 -7.20 -21.21 -6.57
CA ALA A 381 -6.01 -20.63 -5.99
C ALA A 381 -4.74 -21.43 -6.34
N GLU A 382 -3.86 -20.83 -7.13
CA GLU A 382 -2.56 -21.40 -7.51
C GLU A 382 -1.42 -20.46 -7.13
N ASN A 383 -0.22 -21.01 -6.94
CA ASN A 383 0.94 -20.21 -6.56
C ASN A 383 1.47 -19.41 -7.78
N TYR A 384 1.57 -18.09 -7.64
CA TYR A 384 2.11 -17.20 -8.69
C TYR A 384 3.62 -16.96 -8.55
N VAL A 385 4.19 -17.40 -7.43
CA VAL A 385 5.63 -17.45 -7.14
C VAL A 385 5.99 -18.79 -6.48
N PRO A 386 7.28 -19.15 -6.35
CA PRO A 386 7.66 -20.31 -5.54
C PRO A 386 7.23 -20.14 -4.07
N VAL A 387 6.54 -21.14 -3.53
CA VAL A 387 6.11 -21.20 -2.13
C VAL A 387 6.58 -22.51 -1.50
N ASN A 388 6.84 -22.50 -0.19
CA ASN A 388 7.19 -23.74 0.53
C ASN A 388 6.43 -23.94 1.85
N TRP A 389 5.65 -22.98 2.32
CA TRP A 389 4.86 -23.09 3.57
C TRP A 389 3.60 -23.97 3.42
N ALA A 390 3.06 -24.07 2.19
CA ALA A 390 1.93 -24.91 1.85
C ALA A 390 2.17 -25.64 0.51
N GLU A 391 1.64 -26.85 0.39
CA GLU A 391 1.72 -27.65 -0.85
C GLU A 391 0.76 -27.13 -1.93
N LYS A 392 -0.44 -26.72 -1.50
CA LYS A 392 -1.55 -26.22 -2.33
C LYS A 392 -2.64 -25.61 -1.46
N ILE A 393 -3.65 -25.02 -2.09
CA ILE A 393 -4.95 -24.79 -1.46
C ILE A 393 -5.87 -25.96 -1.81
N ASP A 394 -6.42 -26.63 -0.81
CA ASP A 394 -7.44 -27.66 -1.00
C ASP A 394 -8.80 -26.99 -1.26
N LEU A 395 -9.29 -27.07 -2.49
CA LEU A 395 -10.55 -26.43 -2.91
C LEU A 395 -11.80 -27.06 -2.26
N GLU A 396 -11.73 -28.27 -1.72
CA GLU A 396 -12.86 -28.86 -0.99
C GLU A 396 -13.07 -28.18 0.37
N THR A 397 -11.97 -27.83 1.04
CA THR A 397 -11.99 -27.18 2.35
C THR A 397 -11.80 -25.67 2.27
N GLY A 398 -11.25 -25.17 1.16
CA GLY A 398 -10.80 -23.79 0.98
C GLY A 398 -9.56 -23.44 1.81
N ARG A 399 -8.74 -24.42 2.21
CA ARG A 399 -7.64 -24.22 3.18
C ARG A 399 -6.29 -24.64 2.61
N PRO A 400 -5.20 -23.98 3.03
CA PRO A 400 -3.86 -24.43 2.67
C PRO A 400 -3.53 -25.78 3.32
N VAL A 401 -2.84 -26.63 2.56
CA VAL A 401 -2.22 -27.85 3.08
C VAL A 401 -0.79 -27.52 3.51
N PHE A 402 -0.58 -27.31 4.82
CA PHE A 402 0.72 -26.92 5.36
C PHE A 402 1.82 -27.98 5.14
N THR A 403 3.04 -27.53 4.87
CA THR A 403 4.25 -28.36 4.87
C THR A 403 4.94 -28.32 6.24
N ASP A 404 6.03 -29.08 6.40
CA ASP A 404 6.89 -28.96 7.58
C ASP A 404 7.64 -27.62 7.67
N HIS A 405 7.84 -26.92 6.54
CA HIS A 405 8.47 -25.59 6.52
C HIS A 405 7.58 -24.50 7.11
N ALA A 406 6.27 -24.70 7.20
CA ALA A 406 5.38 -23.76 7.85
C ALA A 406 5.72 -23.62 9.34
N LYS A 407 6.07 -24.70 10.03
CA LYS A 407 6.09 -24.75 11.49
C LYS A 407 7.47 -24.47 12.09
N TYR A 408 8.05 -23.31 11.82
CA TYR A 408 9.36 -22.95 12.39
C TYR A 408 9.38 -22.96 13.93
N TRP A 409 8.23 -22.74 14.58
CA TRP A 409 8.08 -22.79 16.05
C TRP A 409 8.17 -24.21 16.66
N GLU A 410 8.26 -25.23 15.81
CA GLU A 410 8.49 -26.65 16.18
C GLU A 410 9.91 -27.12 15.82
N GLN A 411 10.78 -26.23 15.32
CA GLN A 411 12.14 -26.57 14.88
C GLN A 411 13.21 -25.84 15.70
N ASP A 412 14.33 -26.55 15.96
CA ASP A 412 15.47 -25.98 16.70
C ASP A 412 16.33 -25.06 15.82
N GLU A 413 16.40 -25.38 14.51
CA GLU A 413 17.21 -24.66 13.53
C GLU A 413 16.36 -23.65 12.73
N PRO A 414 16.96 -22.55 12.24
CA PRO A 414 16.25 -21.61 11.37
C PRO A 414 15.66 -22.29 10.13
N VAL A 415 14.40 -21.96 9.83
CA VAL A 415 13.68 -22.49 8.67
C VAL A 415 13.62 -21.45 7.57
N LEU A 416 14.08 -21.80 6.37
CA LEU A 416 13.93 -20.97 5.18
C LEU A 416 12.49 -21.00 4.67
N VAL A 417 11.84 -19.84 4.59
CA VAL A 417 10.45 -19.69 4.15
C VAL A 417 10.38 -18.86 2.87
N LYS A 418 9.49 -19.26 1.96
CA LYS A 418 9.13 -18.59 0.71
C LYS A 418 7.62 -18.34 0.68
N PRO A 419 7.15 -17.09 0.47
CA PRO A 419 7.94 -15.91 0.12
C PRO A 419 8.60 -15.15 1.29
N GLY A 420 8.17 -15.33 2.54
CA GLY A 420 8.63 -14.53 3.69
C GLY A 420 7.89 -13.18 3.84
N PHE A 421 8.33 -12.33 4.78
CA PHE A 421 7.57 -11.16 5.25
C PHE A 421 7.31 -10.05 4.23
N TRP A 422 8.09 -9.96 3.14
CA TRP A 422 7.77 -9.06 2.01
C TRP A 422 6.89 -9.67 0.95
N GLY A 423 6.53 -10.94 1.12
CA GLY A 423 5.57 -11.65 0.31
C GLY A 423 6.04 -11.95 -1.11
N GLY A 424 5.22 -12.70 -1.84
CA GLY A 424 5.31 -12.83 -3.29
C GLY A 424 4.83 -11.56 -4.00
N HIS A 425 4.05 -10.76 -3.30
CA HIS A 425 3.51 -9.47 -3.70
C HIS A 425 3.23 -8.67 -2.43
N ASN A 426 3.34 -7.35 -2.51
CA ASN A 426 3.15 -6.45 -1.36
C ASN A 426 2.17 -5.33 -1.75
N TRP A 427 2.26 -4.15 -1.14
CA TRP A 427 1.32 -3.04 -1.36
C TRP A 427 1.34 -2.44 -2.78
N HIS A 428 2.42 -2.65 -3.56
CA HIS A 428 2.56 -2.12 -4.92
C HIS A 428 1.34 -2.54 -5.75
N PRO A 429 0.48 -1.65 -6.24
CA PRO A 429 -0.79 -2.09 -6.83
C PRO A 429 -0.61 -2.96 -8.08
N MET A 430 -1.34 -4.07 -8.19
CA MET A 430 -1.54 -4.77 -9.47
C MET A 430 -2.62 -4.08 -10.33
N SER A 431 -2.76 -4.46 -11.60
CA SER A 431 -3.84 -3.96 -12.48
C SER A 431 -4.43 -5.12 -13.30
N TYR A 432 -5.70 -5.00 -13.69
CA TYR A 432 -6.38 -5.95 -14.56
C TYR A 432 -6.69 -5.27 -15.89
N ASN A 433 -6.55 -5.98 -17.01
CA ASN A 433 -6.97 -5.47 -18.32
C ASN A 433 -8.07 -6.37 -18.89
N PRO A 434 -9.32 -5.88 -19.00
CA PRO A 434 -10.44 -6.69 -19.50
C PRO A 434 -10.29 -7.09 -20.97
N ASN A 435 -9.48 -6.37 -21.76
CA ASN A 435 -9.26 -6.72 -23.17
C ASN A 435 -8.35 -7.94 -23.34
N SER A 436 -7.36 -8.11 -22.46
CA SER A 436 -6.46 -9.28 -22.48
C SER A 436 -6.90 -10.38 -21.51
N GLY A 437 -7.73 -10.04 -20.51
CA GLY A 437 -8.10 -10.90 -19.41
C GLY A 437 -6.97 -11.14 -18.41
N LEU A 438 -5.90 -10.35 -18.45
CA LEU A 438 -4.69 -10.58 -17.63
C LEU A 438 -4.61 -9.64 -16.44
N VAL A 439 -4.02 -10.13 -15.35
CA VAL A 439 -3.62 -9.35 -14.18
C VAL A 439 -2.11 -9.15 -14.20
N TYR A 440 -1.65 -7.90 -14.04
CA TYR A 440 -0.24 -7.54 -14.06
C TYR A 440 0.26 -7.29 -12.64
N ILE A 441 1.08 -8.21 -12.14
CA ILE A 441 1.49 -8.31 -10.73
C ILE A 441 2.97 -7.90 -10.61
N PRO A 442 3.29 -6.86 -9.82
CA PRO A 442 4.64 -6.62 -9.29
C PRO A 442 5.02 -7.75 -8.34
N LYS A 443 5.65 -8.82 -8.86
CA LYS A 443 6.03 -9.98 -8.06
C LYS A 443 7.39 -9.82 -7.41
N HIS A 444 7.55 -10.53 -6.30
CA HIS A 444 8.78 -10.72 -5.55
C HIS A 444 9.11 -12.21 -5.51
N GLU A 445 10.34 -12.57 -5.87
CA GLU A 445 10.94 -13.83 -5.47
C GLU A 445 11.81 -13.53 -4.25
N PHE A 446 11.17 -13.59 -3.08
CA PHE A 446 11.76 -13.30 -1.79
C PHE A 446 11.83 -14.58 -0.96
N GLU A 447 12.86 -14.69 -0.12
CA GLU A 447 13.03 -15.81 0.79
C GLU A 447 13.87 -15.40 1.99
N VAL A 448 13.51 -15.91 3.17
CA VAL A 448 14.16 -15.51 4.43
C VAL A 448 14.03 -16.60 5.48
N THR A 449 14.93 -16.60 6.46
CA THR A 449 14.88 -17.52 7.59
C THR A 449 13.98 -17.00 8.71
N TYR A 450 13.27 -17.93 9.36
CA TYR A 450 12.51 -17.73 10.60
C TYR A 450 12.99 -18.70 11.66
N LYS A 451 13.07 -18.25 12.91
CA LYS A 451 13.44 -19.09 14.05
C LYS A 451 12.60 -18.73 15.28
N ASP A 452 12.15 -19.78 15.99
CA ASP A 452 11.41 -19.64 17.24
C ASP A 452 12.21 -18.84 18.27
N VAL A 453 11.53 -17.91 18.94
CA VAL A 453 11.99 -17.31 20.19
C VAL A 453 11.07 -17.87 21.26
N SER A 454 11.57 -18.79 22.08
CA SER A 454 10.71 -19.66 22.90
C SER A 454 9.92 -18.94 24.00
N ASP A 455 10.37 -17.75 24.42
CA ASP A 455 9.70 -16.89 25.40
C ASP A 455 10.02 -15.42 25.06
N PRO A 456 9.34 -14.85 24.04
CA PRO A 456 9.63 -13.50 23.61
C PRO A 456 9.09 -12.49 24.63
N GLU A 457 9.92 -11.56 25.06
CA GLU A 457 9.49 -10.49 25.96
C GLU A 457 8.54 -9.53 25.23
N TRP A 458 7.50 -9.10 25.93
CA TRP A 458 6.60 -8.03 25.49
C TRP A 458 6.93 -6.74 26.25
N THR A 459 6.88 -5.60 25.55
CA THR A 459 7.04 -4.28 26.16
C THR A 459 5.90 -3.35 25.74
N SER A 460 5.42 -2.51 26.65
CA SER A 460 4.46 -1.46 26.32
C SER A 460 5.11 -0.26 25.61
N GLN A 461 6.41 -0.32 25.33
CA GLN A 461 7.12 0.79 24.72
C GLN A 461 6.89 0.87 23.21
N LYS A 462 6.59 2.09 22.75
CA LYS A 462 6.32 2.39 21.35
C LYS A 462 7.59 2.42 20.50
N GLY A 463 7.40 2.12 19.21
CA GLY A 463 8.43 2.29 18.18
C GLY A 463 9.47 1.16 18.07
N PHE A 464 9.25 0.04 18.75
CA PHE A 464 10.11 -1.15 18.70
C PHE A 464 9.38 -2.36 18.15
N TYR A 465 10.01 -3.06 17.21
CA TYR A 465 9.47 -4.31 16.69
C TYR A 465 9.33 -5.36 17.78
N GLN A 466 8.15 -5.96 17.79
CA GLN A 466 7.70 -7.00 18.70
C GLN A 466 7.14 -8.10 17.81
N LEU A 467 8.05 -8.91 17.25
CA LEU A 467 7.69 -9.94 16.26
C LEU A 467 7.56 -11.33 16.89
N GLY A 468 8.23 -11.57 18.03
CA GLY A 468 8.28 -12.87 18.70
C GLY A 468 9.05 -13.97 17.94
N THR A 469 9.80 -13.59 16.91
CA THR A 469 10.60 -14.48 16.06
C THR A 469 11.90 -13.78 15.66
N GLU A 470 12.97 -14.55 15.48
CA GLU A 470 14.16 -14.07 14.77
C GLU A 470 13.92 -14.28 13.28
N ALA A 471 13.75 -13.19 12.52
CA ALA A 471 13.55 -13.20 11.08
C ALA A 471 14.74 -12.53 10.39
N ALA A 472 15.19 -13.09 9.26
CA ALA A 472 16.31 -12.56 8.47
C ALA A 472 17.66 -12.54 9.19
N ALA A 473 17.97 -13.56 9.99
CA ALA A 473 19.28 -13.70 10.59
C ALA A 473 20.38 -13.72 9.51
N MET A 474 21.26 -12.72 9.52
CA MET A 474 22.27 -12.51 8.47
C MET A 474 23.69 -12.35 9.03
N SER A 475 24.65 -12.88 8.28
CA SER A 475 26.09 -12.71 8.53
C SER A 475 26.57 -11.29 8.22
N ASP A 476 27.69 -10.90 8.84
CA ASP A 476 28.38 -9.64 8.51
C ASP A 476 29.26 -9.76 7.26
N ASP A 477 29.45 -10.98 6.77
CA ASP A 477 30.28 -11.27 5.60
C ASP A 477 29.69 -10.63 4.34
N ALA A 478 30.52 -9.91 3.58
CA ALA A 478 30.07 -9.18 2.41
C ALA A 478 29.58 -10.11 1.29
N GLU A 479 30.27 -11.23 1.07
CA GLU A 479 29.93 -12.19 0.03
C GLU A 479 28.62 -12.90 0.36
N GLU A 480 28.42 -13.30 1.62
CA GLU A 480 27.16 -13.90 2.07
C GLU A 480 25.99 -12.91 2.00
N MET A 481 26.19 -11.65 2.40
CA MET A 481 25.16 -10.61 2.27
C MET A 481 24.79 -10.35 0.80
N GLN A 482 25.77 -10.31 -0.10
CA GLN A 482 25.54 -10.14 -1.54
C GLN A 482 24.83 -11.37 -2.13
N ALA A 483 25.22 -12.57 -1.72
CA ALA A 483 24.57 -13.80 -2.16
C ALA A 483 23.08 -13.83 -1.77
N TRP A 484 22.70 -13.27 -0.62
CA TRP A 484 21.29 -13.06 -0.28
C TRP A 484 20.63 -11.99 -1.15
N ALA A 485 21.30 -10.85 -1.38
CA ALA A 485 20.79 -9.80 -2.25
C ALA A 485 20.49 -10.32 -3.68
N ASP A 486 21.33 -11.22 -4.19
CA ASP A 486 21.19 -11.82 -5.52
C ASP A 486 20.07 -12.86 -5.60
N ARG A 487 19.63 -13.42 -4.46
CA ARG A 487 18.48 -14.32 -4.37
C ARG A 487 17.16 -13.57 -4.37
N TRP A 488 17.16 -12.29 -3.98
CA TRP A 488 15.95 -11.47 -3.88
C TRP A 488 15.71 -10.69 -5.16
N THR A 489 15.01 -11.34 -6.08
CA THR A 489 14.69 -10.77 -7.40
C THR A 489 13.21 -10.42 -7.49
N GLY A 490 12.85 -9.59 -8.47
CA GLY A 490 11.46 -9.19 -8.71
C GLY A 490 11.07 -9.43 -10.16
N GLY A 491 9.85 -9.06 -10.50
CA GLY A 491 9.43 -9.05 -11.90
C GLY A 491 8.05 -8.47 -12.09
N LEU A 492 7.72 -8.18 -13.35
CA LEU A 492 6.36 -7.95 -13.80
C LEU A 492 5.79 -9.25 -14.33
N LEU A 493 4.80 -9.80 -13.65
CA LEU A 493 4.12 -11.03 -14.03
C LEU A 493 2.78 -10.71 -14.66
N ALA A 494 2.52 -11.20 -15.87
CA ALA A 494 1.15 -11.26 -16.41
C ALA A 494 0.54 -12.63 -16.12
N TRP A 495 -0.51 -12.61 -15.31
CA TRP A 495 -1.21 -13.78 -14.82
C TRP A 495 -2.59 -13.88 -15.48
N ASP A 496 -2.94 -15.07 -15.96
CA ASP A 496 -4.29 -15.39 -16.41
C ASP A 496 -5.10 -15.91 -15.21
N PRO A 497 -6.07 -15.15 -14.68
CA PRO A 497 -6.82 -15.54 -13.49
C PRO A 497 -7.79 -16.71 -13.76
N VAL A 498 -8.20 -16.92 -15.01
CA VAL A 498 -9.11 -18.02 -15.40
C VAL A 498 -8.34 -19.33 -15.52
N LYS A 499 -7.17 -19.30 -16.18
CA LYS A 499 -6.31 -20.48 -16.34
C LYS A 499 -5.41 -20.75 -15.14
N GLN A 500 -5.25 -19.76 -14.26
CA GLN A 500 -4.32 -19.80 -13.12
C GLN A 500 -2.87 -20.08 -13.56
N GLU A 501 -2.41 -19.38 -14.60
CA GLU A 501 -1.05 -19.57 -15.12
C GLU A 501 -0.38 -18.26 -15.53
N LYS A 502 0.95 -18.28 -15.52
CA LYS A 502 1.78 -17.23 -16.11
C LYS A 502 1.63 -17.22 -17.64
N VAL A 503 1.26 -16.07 -18.20
CA VAL A 503 1.26 -15.85 -19.65
C VAL A 503 2.62 -15.33 -20.12
N TRP A 504 3.16 -14.32 -19.45
CA TRP A 504 4.49 -13.77 -19.70
C TRP A 504 5.05 -13.14 -18.43
N GLU A 505 6.36 -12.89 -18.42
CA GLU A 505 7.03 -12.23 -17.31
C GLU A 505 8.24 -11.41 -17.79
N VAL A 506 8.45 -10.26 -17.16
CA VAL A 506 9.65 -9.44 -17.29
C VAL A 506 10.43 -9.48 -15.97
N PRO A 507 11.63 -10.07 -15.92
CA PRO A 507 12.42 -10.14 -14.69
C PRO A 507 13.06 -8.79 -14.34
N HIS A 508 13.13 -8.51 -13.06
CA HIS A 508 13.78 -7.33 -12.48
C HIS A 508 14.91 -7.75 -11.52
N LYS A 509 15.94 -6.91 -11.41
CA LYS A 509 17.14 -7.22 -10.64
C LYS A 509 16.88 -7.41 -9.14
N THR A 510 15.89 -6.73 -8.59
CA THR A 510 15.52 -6.81 -7.17
C THR A 510 14.02 -6.63 -6.96
N ILE A 511 13.55 -6.81 -5.72
CA ILE A 511 12.15 -6.63 -5.29
C ILE A 511 11.78 -5.14 -5.17
N PHE A 512 10.53 -4.84 -4.78
CA PHE A 512 10.01 -3.47 -4.59
C PHE A 512 10.00 -2.63 -5.88
N ASN A 513 9.74 -3.29 -7.02
CA ASN A 513 9.33 -2.57 -8.23
C ASN A 513 7.91 -2.07 -8.06
N GLY A 514 7.59 -0.99 -8.74
CA GLY A 514 6.36 -0.27 -8.53
C GLY A 514 5.11 -0.96 -9.01
N GLY A 515 3.98 -0.37 -8.62
CA GLY A 515 2.66 -0.79 -9.06
C GLY A 515 2.47 -0.65 -10.57
N THR A 516 1.39 -1.22 -11.06
CA THR A 516 1.03 -1.28 -12.48
C THR A 516 -0.21 -0.45 -12.80
N LEU A 517 -0.28 -0.01 -14.05
CA LEU A 517 -1.44 0.60 -14.70
C LEU A 517 -1.64 -0.10 -16.03
N SER A 518 -2.88 -0.48 -16.36
CA SER A 518 -3.22 -1.00 -17.68
C SER A 518 -4.11 -0.03 -18.46
N THR A 519 -4.00 0.00 -19.78
CA THR A 519 -4.83 0.86 -20.63
C THR A 519 -5.47 0.13 -21.80
N ALA A 520 -6.49 0.74 -22.41
CA ALA A 520 -7.13 0.25 -23.62
C ALA A 520 -6.16 0.21 -24.82
N GLY A 521 -5.14 1.07 -24.84
CA GLY A 521 -4.08 1.13 -25.86
C GLY A 521 -3.11 -0.07 -25.89
N ASN A 522 -3.48 -1.22 -25.30
CA ASN A 522 -2.65 -2.43 -25.19
C ASN A 522 -1.31 -2.19 -24.47
N LEU A 523 -1.34 -1.40 -23.38
CA LEU A 523 -0.16 -1.09 -22.59
C LEU A 523 -0.32 -1.52 -21.13
N VAL A 524 0.81 -1.83 -20.51
CA VAL A 524 1.00 -1.84 -19.06
C VAL A 524 2.20 -0.96 -18.70
N PHE A 525 1.97 0.01 -17.82
CA PHE A 525 3.01 0.89 -17.30
C PHE A 525 3.47 0.41 -15.93
N GLN A 526 4.78 0.52 -15.66
CA GLN A 526 5.36 0.18 -14.37
C GLN A 526 6.61 1.04 -14.10
N GLY A 527 6.76 1.47 -12.85
CA GLY A 527 8.03 2.01 -12.33
C GLY A 527 8.94 0.90 -11.78
N THR A 528 10.26 1.01 -11.92
CA THR A 528 11.20 -0.03 -11.46
C THR A 528 12.05 0.44 -10.28
N ALA A 529 12.48 -0.52 -9.44
CA ALA A 529 13.37 -0.26 -8.32
C ALA A 529 14.70 0.36 -8.78
N ASP A 530 15.17 -0.01 -9.98
CA ASP A 530 16.41 0.50 -10.58
C ASP A 530 16.29 1.88 -11.24
N GLY A 531 15.19 2.59 -10.99
CA GLY A 531 15.07 4.02 -11.28
C GLY A 531 14.65 4.35 -12.70
N ARG A 532 13.75 3.54 -13.27
CA ARG A 532 13.14 3.77 -14.58
C ARG A 532 11.62 3.78 -14.48
N VAL A 533 10.99 4.41 -15.46
CA VAL A 533 9.57 4.25 -15.78
C VAL A 533 9.47 3.59 -17.13
N VAL A 534 8.60 2.60 -17.27
CA VAL A 534 8.60 1.68 -18.41
C VAL A 534 7.17 1.42 -18.88
N ALA A 535 6.99 1.27 -20.19
CA ALA A 535 5.75 0.79 -20.80
C ALA A 535 6.03 -0.51 -21.56
N TYR A 536 5.18 -1.50 -21.32
CA TYR A 536 5.21 -2.80 -21.99
C TYR A 536 3.91 -3.01 -22.77
N ARG A 537 3.96 -3.81 -23.83
CA ARG A 537 2.76 -4.29 -24.50
C ARG A 537 2.02 -5.27 -23.58
N ALA A 538 0.73 -5.05 -23.38
CA ALA A 538 -0.05 -5.77 -22.38
C ALA A 538 -0.22 -7.27 -22.72
N THR A 539 -0.15 -7.65 -24.00
CA THR A 539 -0.35 -9.04 -24.46
C THR A 539 0.86 -9.96 -24.34
N ASP A 540 2.09 -9.43 -24.42
CA ASP A 540 3.32 -10.25 -24.51
C ASP A 540 4.50 -9.76 -23.67
N GLY A 541 4.39 -8.59 -23.02
CA GLY A 541 5.45 -8.04 -22.18
C GLY A 541 6.61 -7.41 -22.96
N GLU A 542 6.46 -7.17 -24.28
CA GLU A 542 7.50 -6.46 -25.04
C GLU A 542 7.66 -5.04 -24.49
N LYS A 543 8.89 -4.65 -24.15
CA LYS A 543 9.22 -3.28 -23.72
C LYS A 543 9.15 -2.34 -24.91
N LEU A 544 8.23 -1.38 -24.88
CA LEU A 544 8.00 -0.43 -25.97
C LEU A 544 8.61 0.95 -25.71
N TRP A 545 8.71 1.34 -24.44
CA TRP A 545 9.25 2.63 -24.03
C TRP A 545 9.86 2.56 -22.65
N GLU A 546 10.89 3.37 -22.39
CA GLU A 546 11.43 3.60 -21.05
C GLU A 546 12.05 5.00 -20.93
N SER A 547 12.06 5.53 -19.70
CA SER A 547 12.73 6.79 -19.35
C SER A 547 13.38 6.65 -17.95
N PRO A 548 14.55 7.27 -17.69
CA PRO A 548 15.08 7.35 -16.33
C PRO A 548 14.14 8.15 -15.42
N ALA A 549 14.20 7.87 -14.12
CA ALA A 549 13.34 8.47 -13.10
C ALA A 549 14.12 9.12 -11.94
N ASN A 550 15.46 9.13 -11.99
CA ASN A 550 16.39 9.60 -10.94
C ASN A 550 16.40 8.84 -9.61
N SER A 551 15.36 8.06 -9.31
CA SER A 551 15.23 7.24 -8.10
C SER A 551 14.30 6.06 -8.36
N GLY A 552 14.33 5.05 -7.50
CA GLY A 552 13.44 3.90 -7.58
C GLY A 552 11.97 4.32 -7.50
N VAL A 553 11.13 3.69 -8.32
CA VAL A 553 9.72 4.03 -8.48
C VAL A 553 8.86 2.88 -7.95
N MET A 554 8.19 3.10 -6.81
CA MET A 554 7.40 2.07 -6.12
C MET A 554 5.89 2.30 -6.26
N ALA A 555 5.44 3.54 -6.37
CA ALA A 555 4.02 3.83 -6.53
C ALA A 555 3.45 3.27 -7.85
N GLY A 556 2.14 3.01 -7.87
CA GLY A 556 1.44 2.70 -9.10
C GLY A 556 1.22 3.96 -9.96
N PRO A 557 1.52 3.95 -11.26
CA PRO A 557 1.26 5.08 -12.14
C PRO A 557 -0.24 5.32 -12.36
N VAL A 558 -0.58 6.51 -12.84
CA VAL A 558 -1.94 6.89 -13.26
C VAL A 558 -1.93 7.54 -14.63
N THR A 559 -3.06 7.52 -15.32
CA THR A 559 -3.26 8.23 -16.58
C THR A 559 -4.57 9.00 -16.57
N TYR A 560 -4.61 10.13 -17.26
CA TYR A 560 -5.72 11.08 -17.28
C TYR A 560 -5.63 11.96 -18.53
N MET A 561 -6.69 12.74 -18.77
CA MET A 561 -6.70 13.78 -19.80
C MET A 561 -6.50 15.15 -19.15
N ALA A 562 -5.62 15.96 -19.73
CA ALA A 562 -5.47 17.38 -19.39
C ALA A 562 -5.18 18.17 -20.66
N ASP A 563 -5.82 19.32 -20.83
CA ASP A 563 -5.75 20.13 -22.06
C ASP A 563 -5.96 19.34 -23.36
N GLY A 564 -6.86 18.34 -23.31
CA GLY A 564 -7.18 17.50 -24.46
C GLY A 564 -6.09 16.52 -24.88
N GLN A 565 -5.08 16.27 -24.03
CA GLN A 565 -4.04 15.27 -24.27
C GLN A 565 -4.00 14.26 -23.12
N GLN A 566 -3.76 12.99 -23.45
CA GLN A 566 -3.51 11.97 -22.44
C GLN A 566 -2.13 12.14 -21.82
N HIS A 567 -2.09 12.05 -20.49
CA HIS A 567 -0.88 12.11 -19.68
C HIS A 567 -0.73 10.82 -18.88
N VAL A 568 0.51 10.46 -18.53
CA VAL A 568 0.84 9.35 -17.62
C VAL A 568 1.78 9.89 -16.54
N THR A 569 1.41 9.72 -15.27
CA THR A 569 2.18 10.24 -14.13
C THR A 569 2.72 9.11 -13.27
N PHE A 570 3.97 9.27 -12.85
CA PHE A 570 4.67 8.42 -11.90
C PHE A 570 5.06 9.23 -10.66
N MET A 571 4.77 8.68 -9.49
CA MET A 571 5.27 9.19 -8.22
C MET A 571 6.58 8.47 -7.89
N VAL A 572 7.67 9.23 -7.86
CA VAL A 572 9.03 8.69 -7.74
C VAL A 572 9.61 9.00 -6.37
N GLY A 573 10.28 8.03 -5.75
CA GLY A 573 10.99 8.22 -4.49
C GLY A 573 11.27 6.90 -3.80
N TRP A 574 12.53 6.46 -3.86
CA TRP A 574 12.98 5.23 -3.21
C TRP A 574 12.86 5.30 -1.68
N GLY A 575 12.30 4.24 -1.08
CA GLY A 575 12.04 4.18 0.35
C GLY A 575 11.31 2.91 0.75
N GLY A 576 10.32 3.05 1.65
CA GLY A 576 9.58 1.91 2.19
C GLY A 576 10.43 0.99 3.07
N ALA A 577 9.84 -0.13 3.49
CA ALA A 577 10.47 -1.07 4.42
C ALA A 577 11.75 -1.74 3.88
N PHE A 578 11.82 -2.04 2.58
CA PHE A 578 12.97 -2.77 2.01
C PHE A 578 14.28 -2.00 2.16
N SER A 579 14.28 -0.74 1.74
CA SER A 579 15.47 0.10 1.72
C SER A 579 15.90 0.62 3.10
N THR A 580 15.01 0.55 4.10
CA THR A 580 15.36 0.89 5.48
C THR A 580 15.77 -0.33 6.29
N PHE A 581 15.10 -1.49 6.13
CA PHE A 581 15.36 -2.70 6.91
C PHE A 581 16.46 -3.59 6.30
N ALA A 582 16.35 -3.98 5.02
CA ALA A 582 17.45 -4.66 4.31
C ALA A 582 18.23 -3.67 3.43
N GLY A 583 18.66 -2.58 4.04
CA GLY A 583 19.32 -1.47 3.36
C GLY A 583 20.48 -1.92 2.46
N GLY A 584 21.37 -2.78 2.98
CA GLY A 584 22.50 -3.33 2.24
C GLY A 584 22.08 -4.09 0.98
N GLN A 585 21.11 -4.99 1.08
CA GLN A 585 20.58 -5.75 -0.05
C GLN A 585 19.83 -4.85 -1.04
N SER A 586 19.13 -3.83 -0.54
CA SER A 586 18.39 -2.86 -1.38
C SER A 586 19.32 -2.06 -2.30
N LYS A 587 20.62 -1.97 -2.00
CA LYS A 587 21.61 -1.34 -2.88
C LYS A 587 21.72 -2.04 -4.25
N ASN A 588 21.23 -3.28 -4.40
CA ASN A 588 21.10 -3.91 -5.71
C ASN A 588 20.24 -3.11 -6.69
N ALA A 589 19.32 -2.27 -6.20
CA ALA A 589 18.56 -1.33 -7.01
C ALA A 589 19.45 -0.26 -7.67
N GLY A 590 20.57 0.14 -7.05
CA GLY A 590 21.50 1.12 -7.62
C GLY A 590 20.97 2.56 -7.66
N VAL A 591 20.01 2.90 -6.79
CA VAL A 591 19.37 4.21 -6.73
C VAL A 591 19.56 4.87 -5.36
N ARG A 592 19.38 6.19 -5.31
CA ARG A 592 19.32 6.99 -4.08
C ARG A 592 17.93 7.58 -3.91
N PRO A 593 17.48 7.91 -2.68
CA PRO A 593 16.20 8.57 -2.50
C PRO A 593 16.16 9.93 -3.20
N TYR A 594 15.16 10.14 -4.05
CA TYR A 594 14.84 11.43 -4.64
C TYR A 594 13.35 11.48 -4.95
N ALA A 595 12.62 12.28 -4.17
CA ALA A 595 11.16 12.34 -4.21
C ALA A 595 10.68 13.39 -5.22
N GLN A 596 9.96 12.96 -6.25
CA GLN A 596 9.44 13.83 -7.31
C GLN A 596 8.19 13.24 -8.00
N VAL A 597 7.47 14.11 -8.70
CA VAL A 597 6.39 13.75 -9.63
C VAL A 597 6.94 13.85 -11.04
N LEU A 598 6.73 12.83 -11.88
CA LEU A 598 7.09 12.84 -13.29
C LEU A 598 5.85 12.57 -14.14
N THR A 599 5.51 13.48 -15.04
CA THR A 599 4.36 13.35 -15.94
C THR A 599 4.82 13.34 -17.38
N PHE A 600 4.31 12.40 -18.16
CA PHE A 600 4.66 12.15 -19.55
C PHE A 600 3.45 12.34 -20.46
N LYS A 601 3.70 12.72 -21.71
CA LYS A 601 2.71 12.74 -22.80
C LYS A 601 3.40 12.51 -24.14
N VAL A 602 2.63 12.20 -25.18
CA VAL A 602 3.17 12.10 -26.55
C VAL A 602 3.74 13.46 -26.96
N GLY A 603 5.00 13.46 -27.40
CA GLY A 603 5.71 14.66 -27.84
C GLY A 603 6.13 15.61 -26.71
N GLY A 604 6.12 15.17 -25.44
CA GLY A 604 6.70 15.95 -24.35
C GLY A 604 8.19 16.21 -24.56
N ASP A 605 8.66 17.41 -24.26
CA ASP A 605 10.02 17.87 -24.53
C ASP A 605 10.73 18.50 -23.31
N GLU A 606 10.14 18.37 -22.12
CA GLU A 606 10.76 18.83 -20.88
C GLU A 606 12.02 18.00 -20.56
N THR A 607 13.02 18.63 -19.97
CA THR A 607 14.27 17.96 -19.59
C THR A 607 14.20 17.47 -18.14
N LEU A 608 14.41 16.17 -17.92
CA LEU A 608 14.50 15.62 -16.57
C LEU A 608 15.64 16.27 -15.78
N ALA A 609 15.34 16.84 -14.62
CA ALA A 609 16.34 17.50 -13.78
C ALA A 609 17.24 16.45 -13.11
N GLU A 610 18.55 16.56 -13.31
CA GLU A 610 19.55 15.72 -12.65
C GLU A 610 19.64 16.07 -11.15
N PRO A 611 19.51 15.08 -10.23
CA PRO A 611 19.71 15.33 -8.80
C PRO A 611 21.15 15.71 -8.47
N ASP A 612 21.32 16.70 -7.58
CA ASP A 612 22.62 16.95 -6.95
C ASP A 612 22.81 16.04 -5.74
N PHE A 613 23.37 14.86 -5.99
CA PHE A 613 23.65 13.89 -4.97
C PHE A 613 25.04 14.12 -4.34
N PRO A 614 25.12 14.49 -3.05
CA PRO A 614 26.43 14.65 -2.41
C PRO A 614 27.15 13.30 -2.39
N PRO A 615 28.48 13.26 -2.63
CA PRO A 615 29.26 12.03 -2.54
C PRO A 615 29.08 11.37 -1.18
N LEU A 616 28.96 10.04 -1.17
CA LEU A 616 28.88 9.29 0.08
C LEU A 616 30.26 9.28 0.74
N ALA A 617 30.42 10.11 1.78
CA ALA A 617 31.68 10.22 2.53
C ALA A 617 32.09 8.87 3.13
N LYS A 618 33.40 8.60 3.13
CA LYS A 618 34.04 7.45 3.80
C LYS A 618 35.00 7.99 4.87
N PRO A 619 34.50 8.52 6.00
CA PRO A 619 35.36 9.03 7.07
C PRO A 619 36.16 7.88 7.69
N GLU A 620 37.37 8.17 8.17
CA GLU A 620 38.14 7.20 8.97
C GLU A 620 37.41 6.95 10.31
N PRO A 621 37.06 5.70 10.63
CA PRO A 621 36.43 5.37 11.89
C PRO A 621 37.45 5.43 13.05
N PRO A 622 36.97 5.56 14.30
CA PRO A 622 37.82 5.38 15.48
C PRO A 622 38.49 3.99 15.52
N GLU A 623 39.57 3.87 16.29
CA GLU A 623 40.21 2.59 16.57
C GLU A 623 39.24 1.64 17.30
N GLN A 624 39.12 0.41 16.80
CA GLN A 624 38.31 -0.63 17.46
C GLN A 624 39.07 -1.24 18.64
N THR A 625 38.55 -1.07 19.85
CA THR A 625 39.20 -1.53 21.09
C THR A 625 38.36 -2.52 21.90
N ALA A 626 37.12 -2.79 21.49
CA ALA A 626 36.22 -3.69 22.22
C ALA A 626 36.58 -5.18 22.01
N SER A 627 36.12 -6.02 22.94
CA SER A 627 36.30 -7.46 22.82
C SER A 627 35.41 -8.05 21.72
N ALA A 628 35.80 -9.21 21.17
CA ALA A 628 34.96 -9.92 20.21
C ALA A 628 33.56 -10.29 20.77
N ALA A 629 33.47 -10.52 22.08
CA ALA A 629 32.20 -10.79 22.75
C ALA A 629 31.30 -9.56 22.80
N ASP A 630 31.88 -8.38 23.10
CA ASP A 630 31.14 -7.11 23.11
C ASP A 630 30.68 -6.70 21.71
N ILE A 631 31.52 -6.92 20.69
CA ILE A 631 31.15 -6.67 19.28
C ILE A 631 29.99 -7.59 18.88
N LYS A 632 30.01 -8.86 19.28
CA LYS A 632 28.89 -9.78 19.01
C LYS A 632 27.61 -9.33 19.72
N ALA A 633 27.69 -9.00 21.01
CA ALA A 633 26.53 -8.49 21.74
C ALA A 633 25.99 -7.19 21.12
N GLY A 634 26.89 -6.30 20.68
CA GLY A 634 26.56 -5.08 19.96
C GLY A 634 25.84 -5.32 18.63
N LYS A 635 26.22 -6.37 17.89
CA LYS A 635 25.50 -6.81 16.68
C LYS A 635 24.06 -7.20 17.00
N ASP A 636 23.88 -8.05 18.00
CA ASP A 636 22.57 -8.57 18.38
C ASP A 636 21.65 -7.40 18.82
N LEU A 637 22.18 -6.49 19.64
CA LEU A 637 21.49 -5.25 20.05
C LEU A 637 21.19 -4.32 18.87
N MET A 638 22.13 -4.12 17.95
CA MET A 638 21.93 -3.28 16.76
C MET A 638 20.79 -3.82 15.89
N ASN A 639 20.78 -5.13 15.64
CA ASN A 639 19.75 -5.75 14.82
C ASN A 639 18.37 -5.73 15.49
N ALA A 640 18.30 -5.89 16.81
CA ALA A 640 17.04 -5.81 17.55
C ALA A 640 16.46 -4.39 17.62
N ASN A 641 17.31 -3.36 17.68
CA ASN A 641 16.87 -2.01 18.04
C ASN A 641 16.95 -0.99 16.92
N CYS A 642 17.88 -1.15 15.98
CA CYS A 642 18.26 -0.11 15.03
C CYS A 642 18.03 -0.49 13.56
N SER A 643 17.95 -1.79 13.26
CA SER A 643 17.92 -2.33 11.89
C SER A 643 16.75 -1.84 11.05
N GLN A 644 15.56 -1.65 11.64
CA GLN A 644 14.35 -1.18 10.93
C GLN A 644 14.56 0.14 10.18
N CYS A 645 15.46 0.98 10.71
CA CYS A 645 15.79 2.28 10.13
C CYS A 645 17.18 2.30 9.50
N HIS A 646 18.20 1.78 10.17
CA HIS A 646 19.61 1.90 9.76
C HIS A 646 20.16 0.67 9.01
N GLY A 647 19.27 -0.27 8.66
CA GLY A 647 19.57 -1.49 7.93
C GLY A 647 20.16 -2.61 8.78
N MET A 648 19.85 -3.86 8.45
CA MET A 648 20.47 -5.03 9.05
C MET A 648 22.00 -4.93 9.00
N ASN A 649 22.65 -5.34 10.10
CA ASN A 649 24.11 -5.30 10.25
C ASN A 649 24.72 -3.91 9.98
N ALA A 650 23.96 -2.85 10.31
CA ALA A 650 24.28 -1.43 10.10
C ALA A 650 24.47 -1.00 8.64
N ALA A 651 24.00 -1.81 7.69
CA ALA A 651 24.08 -1.50 6.26
C ALA A 651 22.80 -0.78 5.79
N SER A 652 22.81 0.54 5.81
CA SER A 652 21.69 1.36 5.30
C SER A 652 21.55 1.28 3.78
N GLY A 653 20.33 1.47 3.27
CA GLY A 653 20.01 1.66 1.86
C GLY A 653 20.09 3.13 1.43
N ASP A 654 20.77 3.97 2.22
CA ASP A 654 21.00 5.40 1.99
C ASP A 654 19.72 6.28 2.00
N VAL A 655 18.57 5.70 2.38
CA VAL A 655 17.30 6.41 2.68
C VAL A 655 17.32 7.03 4.07
N THR A 656 18.04 6.42 5.00
CA THR A 656 18.39 6.92 6.33
C THR A 656 19.93 6.94 6.45
N PRO A 657 20.51 7.66 7.42
CA PRO A 657 21.96 7.68 7.59
C PRO A 657 22.59 6.28 7.75
N ASP A 658 23.65 6.00 6.99
CA ASP A 658 24.47 4.80 7.17
C ASP A 658 25.38 4.95 8.39
N LEU A 659 25.15 4.14 9.43
CA LEU A 659 25.91 4.21 10.67
C LEU A 659 27.39 3.83 10.49
N ARG A 660 27.77 3.19 9.39
CA ARG A 660 29.17 2.89 9.08
C ARG A 660 29.94 4.12 8.59
N ARG A 661 29.26 5.23 8.32
CA ARG A 661 29.81 6.45 7.71
C ARG A 661 29.70 7.66 8.64
N LEU A 662 29.67 7.46 9.95
CA LEU A 662 29.56 8.53 10.93
C LEU A 662 30.82 9.42 10.92
N SER A 663 30.63 10.73 11.10
CA SER A 663 31.75 11.65 11.32
C SER A 663 32.36 11.44 12.71
N ALA A 664 33.61 11.90 12.91
CA ALA A 664 34.26 11.89 14.22
C ALA A 664 33.38 12.55 15.31
N GLU A 665 32.79 13.72 15.01
CA GLU A 665 31.85 14.40 15.92
C GLU A 665 30.62 13.53 16.24
N THR A 666 30.10 12.79 15.26
CA THR A 666 28.94 11.93 15.48
C THR A 666 29.30 10.69 16.32
N HIS A 667 30.53 10.17 16.19
CA HIS A 667 31.04 9.16 17.12
C HIS A 667 31.14 9.69 18.55
N GLU A 668 31.66 10.90 18.76
CA GLU A 668 31.73 11.52 20.09
C GLU A 668 30.35 11.76 20.73
N GLN A 669 29.33 12.01 19.90
CA GLN A 669 27.95 12.25 20.33
C GLN A 669 27.09 10.97 20.35
N PHE A 670 27.65 9.79 20.04
CA PHE A 670 26.85 8.58 19.75
C PHE A 670 25.85 8.26 20.88
N ALA A 671 26.33 8.15 22.12
CA ALA A 671 25.46 7.87 23.26
C ALA A 671 24.39 8.95 23.49
N ALA A 672 24.73 10.23 23.35
CA ALA A 672 23.76 11.32 23.49
C ALA A 672 22.68 11.26 22.39
N ILE A 673 23.05 10.90 21.17
CA ILE A 673 22.13 10.74 20.04
C ILE A 673 21.17 9.58 20.30
N VAL A 674 21.68 8.41 20.68
CA VAL A 674 20.87 7.24 21.03
C VAL A 674 19.95 7.54 22.23
N MET A 675 20.39 8.38 23.15
CA MET A 675 19.56 8.86 24.27
C MET A 675 18.58 9.99 23.89
N GLY A 676 18.54 10.46 22.63
CA GLY A 676 17.51 11.37 22.13
C GLY A 676 17.98 12.75 21.66
N ALA A 677 19.29 13.02 21.55
CA ALA A 677 19.79 14.33 21.10
C ALA A 677 19.40 14.71 19.66
N ARG A 678 18.87 13.75 18.87
CA ARG A 678 18.35 13.97 17.50
C ARG A 678 16.87 13.60 17.34
N LEU A 679 16.11 13.62 18.43
CA LEU A 679 14.67 13.29 18.42
C LEU A 679 13.87 14.13 17.42
N ASN A 680 14.16 15.43 17.34
CA ASN A 680 13.55 16.36 16.39
C ASN A 680 13.84 16.06 14.91
N LYS A 681 14.82 15.20 14.61
CA LYS A 681 15.14 14.71 13.26
C LYS A 681 14.53 13.34 12.97
N GLY A 682 13.75 12.78 13.90
CA GLY A 682 13.13 11.46 13.79
C GLY A 682 14.01 10.30 14.27
N MET A 683 15.11 10.56 14.97
CA MET A 683 15.89 9.50 15.66
C MET A 683 15.28 9.28 17.06
N PRO A 684 14.64 8.14 17.35
CA PRO A 684 14.03 7.91 18.66
C PRO A 684 15.05 7.91 19.79
N SER A 685 14.57 8.18 21.00
CA SER A 685 15.35 8.00 22.22
C SER A 685 15.21 6.55 22.72
N TYR A 686 16.34 5.95 23.08
CA TYR A 686 16.43 4.64 23.72
C TYR A 686 16.68 4.76 25.23
N ALA A 687 16.47 5.95 25.82
CA ALA A 687 16.56 6.13 27.25
C ALA A 687 15.53 5.25 27.98
N GLY A 688 16.00 4.39 28.87
CA GLY A 688 15.16 3.41 29.57
C GLY A 688 14.92 2.10 28.79
N VAL A 689 15.45 1.98 27.57
CA VAL A 689 15.41 0.77 26.74
C VAL A 689 16.77 0.09 26.74
N LEU A 690 17.80 0.90 26.47
CA LEU A 690 19.18 0.48 26.42
C LEU A 690 19.93 1.15 27.55
N ASP A 691 20.71 0.36 28.28
CA ASP A 691 21.64 0.90 29.26
C ASP A 691 22.91 1.47 28.58
N PRO A 692 23.72 2.28 29.28
CA PRO A 692 24.93 2.84 28.70
C PRO A 692 25.94 1.80 28.19
N GLU A 693 26.04 0.62 28.81
CA GLU A 693 26.97 -0.44 28.38
C GLU A 693 26.50 -1.09 27.07
N GLU A 694 25.20 -1.29 26.91
CA GLU A 694 24.58 -1.78 25.68
C GLU A 694 24.79 -0.78 24.52
N ILE A 695 24.65 0.51 24.78
CA ILE A 695 24.91 1.56 23.78
C ILE A 695 26.37 1.55 23.33
N GLU A 696 27.32 1.39 24.26
CA GLU A 696 28.75 1.27 23.92
C GLU A 696 29.03 0.00 23.11
N LYS A 697 28.36 -1.12 23.40
CA LYS A 697 28.46 -2.35 22.59
C LYS A 697 27.95 -2.14 21.17
N ILE A 698 26.80 -1.47 20.99
CA ILE A 698 26.29 -1.09 19.66
C ILE A 698 27.31 -0.19 18.96
N HIS A 699 27.86 0.80 19.65
CA HIS A 699 28.86 1.71 19.07
C HIS A 699 30.11 0.98 18.62
N ALA A 700 30.61 0.06 19.45
CA ALA A 700 31.72 -0.82 19.10
C ALA A 700 31.41 -1.65 17.85
N TYR A 701 30.23 -2.25 17.76
CA TYR A 701 29.83 -2.97 16.55
C TYR A 701 29.81 -2.05 15.31
N VAL A 702 29.23 -0.85 15.42
CA VAL A 702 29.21 0.15 14.34
C VAL A 702 30.63 0.52 13.89
N ILE A 703 31.56 0.76 14.83
CA ILE A 703 32.97 1.03 14.52
C ILE A 703 33.61 -0.15 13.79
N LYS A 704 33.35 -1.40 14.22
CA LYS A 704 33.84 -2.59 13.52
C LYS A 704 33.33 -2.62 12.07
N ARG A 705 32.03 -2.40 11.86
CA ARG A 705 31.41 -2.39 10.53
C ARG A 705 31.91 -1.24 9.64
N ALA A 706 32.26 -0.10 10.24
CA ALA A 706 32.90 1.01 9.53
C ALA A 706 34.33 0.66 9.08
N ASN A 707 35.09 -0.06 9.91
CA ASN A 707 36.41 -0.57 9.53
C ASN A 707 36.30 -1.62 8.41
N ASP A 708 35.33 -2.55 8.48
CA ASP A 708 35.06 -3.52 7.41
C ASP A 708 34.80 -2.81 6.07
N LEU A 709 34.01 -1.72 6.08
CA LEU A 709 33.68 -0.95 4.86
C LEU A 709 34.91 -0.32 4.18
N LEU A 710 35.99 -0.06 4.93
CA LEU A 710 37.23 0.51 4.40
C LEU A 710 38.25 -0.55 3.95
N ASP A 711 38.08 -1.81 4.36
CA ASP A 711 38.97 -2.90 3.92
C ASP A 711 38.69 -3.20 2.43
N GLU A 712 39.70 -3.02 1.58
CA GLU A 712 39.60 -3.26 0.13
C GLU A 712 39.27 -4.73 -0.22
N ASN A 713 39.42 -5.67 0.72
CA ASN A 713 39.01 -7.06 0.55
C ASN A 713 37.53 -7.30 0.90
N TYR A 714 36.85 -6.30 1.48
CA TYR A 714 35.43 -6.35 1.80
C TYR A 714 34.62 -6.01 0.55
N GLY A 715 34.26 -7.02 -0.25
CA GLY A 715 33.62 -6.89 -1.58
C GLY A 715 32.19 -6.34 -1.62
N GLY A 716 31.79 -5.47 -0.69
CA GLY A 716 30.40 -5.13 -0.39
C GLY A 716 29.82 -3.84 -0.99
N GLU A 717 30.55 -3.11 -1.85
CA GLU A 717 29.94 -2.04 -2.66
C GLU A 717 30.13 -2.32 -4.15
N PRO A 718 29.05 -2.43 -4.96
CA PRO A 718 29.20 -2.34 -6.41
C PRO A 718 29.86 -1.01 -6.77
N ALA A 719 30.76 -1.02 -7.75
CA ALA A 719 31.42 0.19 -8.23
C ALA A 719 30.36 1.24 -8.58
N SER A 720 30.41 2.40 -7.91
CA SER A 720 29.61 3.55 -8.27
C SER A 720 29.98 3.98 -9.69
N ASN A 721 29.07 3.80 -10.65
CA ASN A 721 29.11 4.51 -11.92
C ASN A 721 28.23 5.74 -11.83
#